data_AF-A0A9E3M909-F1
#
_entry.id   AF-A0A9E3M909-F1
#
_cell.length_a   1.000
_cell.length_b   1.000
_cell.length_c   1.000
_cell.angle_alpha   90.00
_cell.angle_beta   90.00
_cell.angle_gamma   90.00
#
_symmetry.space_group_name_H-M   'P 1'
#
loop_
_entity.id
_entity.type
_entity.pdbx_description
1 polymer ?
#
loop_
_entity_poly.entity_id
_entity_poly.type
_entity_poly.pdbx_seq_one_letter_code
_entity_poly.pdbx_strand_id
1 'polypeptide(L)'
;MNKKAKFTVVLLVAVLCVCCIPRPDAAYGGQENWRLGMQAYTFNRFTFYEAVDKTRALGLRYIEAYPGQRLSKEKPNIQTNHNMPAREKKEMLQKLHEARVKLVNYGVVGLPNNEAECRKVFNFARDMGIETIVSEPKEDALDLIDKLCEEFKINVAIHNHPKPSHYWNSDTVLKACKGRSKRIGACADTGHWLRSGLNPLNELKKLKGRIISLHFKDLDGGHDVIWGTGKCDVKAMLTELDRQNFKGVFSIEYEHNWLNSMPEIAECVPYFERTAAELGQTDWQWIFNGKDLTGWDGDPRLWSVKDGAIRGETTKEKPARGNTFIVWRGGKLKDFVLKIKFRIQNGNSGVQYRSKEVDKWRISGYQAEVCNDQPQVGFLYHERGRGGLARIGEFMVIDKDGKKDVVGKVADPDALIKAGYYRDKDWNEYTIVAQGNHLVHYLNGYPTIELVDNDRVTAPVDSKDVKGAAREGVLALQIHAGPPMVVEFKDIRIRNLKPKYDDTAVLFNGKDLDNWEFKGSKNKSKWAVGTAAISSENPKLLVAKAGGNEMINLAGDHGSSLDIYSRAKFGDCRIELEVMVPKGSNSGIYVMGEYEIQVLDSWGRVKMGNGDMGAVYGASPPPVNASRKPGEWQKYVIDFLAPKFDASGKKIKNAELIKVELNGQVLHENLEMKSQTPGGVSGREAPTGPLMFQGNHGPVAYRNIKIKPLVK
;
A
#
# COMPACT_ATOMS: atom_id res chain seq x y z
N MET A 1 -13.06 52.80 -30.60
CA MET A 1 -13.08 51.40 -31.06
C MET A 1 -12.20 50.57 -30.16
N ASN A 2 -12.80 49.65 -29.41
CA ASN A 2 -12.18 48.90 -28.32
C ASN A 2 -12.31 47.41 -28.66
N LYS A 3 -11.22 46.69 -28.93
CA LYS A 3 -11.23 45.23 -29.15
C LYS A 3 -10.37 44.54 -28.11
N LYS A 4 -11.07 43.97 -27.12
CA LYS A 4 -10.56 43.05 -26.10
C LYS A 4 -9.91 41.84 -26.76
N ALA A 5 -8.63 41.60 -26.48
CA ALA A 5 -7.99 40.32 -26.70
C ALA A 5 -8.48 39.34 -25.61
N LYS A 6 -9.20 38.30 -26.02
CA LYS A 6 -9.60 37.19 -25.15
C LYS A 6 -8.37 36.33 -24.87
N PHE A 7 -7.89 36.34 -23.63
CA PHE A 7 -7.00 35.30 -23.12
C PHE A 7 -7.82 34.02 -22.93
N THR A 8 -7.68 33.09 -23.87
CA THR A 8 -8.13 31.71 -23.69
C THR A 8 -7.16 31.04 -22.73
N VAL A 9 -7.55 30.89 -21.46
CA VAL A 9 -6.88 30.00 -20.51
C VAL A 9 -7.12 28.58 -21.00
N VAL A 10 -6.15 28.04 -21.74
CA VAL A 10 -6.06 26.60 -21.99
C VAL A 10 -5.63 25.98 -20.66
N LEU A 11 -6.60 25.54 -19.88
CA LEU A 11 -6.38 24.72 -18.69
C LEU A 11 -5.81 23.38 -19.19
N LEU A 12 -4.49 23.28 -19.26
CA LEU A 12 -3.79 22.04 -19.54
C LEU A 12 -3.98 21.16 -18.31
N VAL A 13 -5.03 20.34 -18.31
CA VAL A 13 -5.19 19.22 -17.38
C VAL A 13 -4.08 18.23 -17.74
N ALA A 14 -2.91 18.45 -17.15
CA ALA A 14 -1.90 17.41 -17.06
C ALA A 14 -2.53 16.30 -16.23
N VAL A 15 -3.04 15.26 -16.91
CA VAL A 15 -3.24 13.94 -16.31
C VAL A 15 -1.85 13.48 -15.90
N LEU A 16 -1.43 13.92 -14.72
CA LEU A 16 -0.33 13.32 -13.99
C LEU A 16 -0.76 11.89 -13.78
N CYS A 17 -0.16 11.00 -14.57
CA CYS A 17 -0.10 9.59 -14.29
C CYS A 17 0.58 9.48 -12.92
N VAL A 18 -0.21 9.59 -11.84
CA VAL A 18 0.22 9.24 -10.50
C VAL A 18 0.52 7.76 -10.63
N CYS A 19 1.79 7.47 -10.90
CA CYS A 19 2.29 6.13 -11.00
C CYS A 19 1.72 5.36 -9.81
N CYS A 20 1.20 4.15 -10.07
CA CYS A 20 0.78 3.23 -9.02
C CYS A 20 2.03 2.85 -8.19
N ILE A 21 2.46 3.74 -7.31
CA ILE A 21 3.55 3.58 -6.35
C ILE A 21 3.01 2.73 -5.21
N PRO A 22 3.25 1.41 -5.14
CA PRO A 22 2.58 0.49 -4.21
C PRO A 22 2.52 1.05 -2.78
N ARG A 23 1.42 0.78 -2.05
CA ARG A 23 1.30 1.21 -0.65
C ARG A 23 2.45 0.53 0.11
N PRO A 24 3.27 1.26 0.87
CA PRO A 24 4.42 0.69 1.56
C PRO A 24 4.00 -0.48 2.44
N ASP A 25 2.98 -0.25 3.26
CA ASP A 25 2.52 -1.13 4.33
C ASP A 25 1.80 -2.39 3.85
N ALA A 26 1.05 -2.32 2.74
CA ALA A 26 0.34 -3.47 2.17
C ALA A 26 1.29 -4.60 1.75
N ALA A 27 2.52 -4.25 1.31
CA ALA A 27 3.54 -5.23 0.93
C ALA A 27 4.14 -6.00 2.11
N TYR A 28 3.94 -5.52 3.35
CA TYR A 28 4.51 -6.10 4.57
C TYR A 28 3.47 -6.84 5.42
N GLY A 29 2.28 -7.11 4.85
CA GLY A 29 1.21 -7.86 5.51
C GLY A 29 0.59 -7.14 6.72
N GLY A 30 -0.34 -7.81 7.38
CA GLY A 30 -0.90 -7.39 8.67
C GLY A 30 -2.34 -7.86 8.86
N GLN A 31 -2.74 -8.08 10.10
CA GLN A 31 -4.11 -8.45 10.45
C GLN A 31 -5.00 -7.19 10.42
N GLU A 32 -6.08 -7.25 9.65
CA GLU A 32 -7.12 -6.21 9.62
C GLU A 32 -8.48 -6.93 9.57
N ASN A 33 -9.00 -7.28 10.76
CA ASN A 33 -10.26 -8.01 10.88
C ASN A 33 -11.47 -7.11 10.55
N TRP A 34 -11.33 -5.80 10.80
CA TRP A 34 -12.34 -4.79 10.59
C TRP A 34 -11.94 -3.86 9.46
N ARG A 35 -12.85 -3.66 8.52
CA ARG A 35 -12.60 -2.89 7.31
C ARG A 35 -13.36 -1.57 7.39
N LEU A 36 -12.64 -0.47 7.57
CA LEU A 36 -13.22 0.87 7.55
C LEU A 36 -13.30 1.39 6.11
N GLY A 37 -14.50 1.68 5.65
CA GLY A 37 -14.76 2.17 4.29
C GLY A 37 -15.58 3.45 4.29
N MET A 38 -15.71 4.06 3.13
CA MET A 38 -16.62 5.19 2.92
C MET A 38 -17.93 4.72 2.31
N GLN A 39 -19.07 5.18 2.82
CA GLN A 39 -20.33 5.15 2.09
C GLN A 39 -20.36 6.37 1.15
N ALA A 40 -20.41 6.15 -0.17
CA ALA A 40 -20.25 7.20 -1.18
C ALA A 40 -21.35 8.28 -1.19
N TYR A 41 -22.51 8.00 -0.59
CA TYR A 41 -23.61 8.94 -0.33
C TYR A 41 -23.20 10.07 0.60
N THR A 42 -22.22 9.87 1.49
CA THR A 42 -21.51 10.95 2.22
C THR A 42 -21.06 12.06 1.26
N PHE A 43 -20.70 11.69 0.03
CA PHE A 43 -20.27 12.58 -1.03
C PHE A 43 -21.27 12.67 -2.18
N ASN A 44 -22.58 12.55 -1.91
CA ASN A 44 -23.64 12.59 -2.93
C ASN A 44 -23.71 13.91 -3.74
N ARG A 45 -23.03 14.98 -3.30
CA ARG A 45 -22.88 16.25 -4.03
C ARG A 45 -21.73 16.22 -5.05
N PHE A 46 -20.89 15.20 -4.98
CA PHE A 46 -19.73 14.96 -5.83
C PHE A 46 -19.96 13.75 -6.74
N THR A 47 -19.11 13.63 -7.75
CA THR A 47 -19.08 12.44 -8.62
C THR A 47 -18.50 11.24 -7.88
N PHE A 48 -18.75 10.02 -8.37
CA PHE A 48 -18.17 8.80 -7.81
C PHE A 48 -16.64 8.84 -7.86
N TYR A 49 -16.05 9.38 -8.93
CA TYR A 49 -14.59 9.51 -9.03
C TYR A 49 -14.02 10.45 -7.97
N GLU A 50 -14.69 11.57 -7.70
CA GLU A 50 -14.32 12.47 -6.59
C GLU A 50 -14.52 11.81 -5.22
N ALA A 51 -15.56 10.99 -5.05
CA ALA A 51 -15.78 10.23 -3.82
C ALA A 51 -14.65 9.20 -3.58
N VAL A 52 -14.18 8.53 -4.63
CA VAL A 52 -13.01 7.63 -4.58
C VAL A 52 -11.75 8.39 -4.18
N ASP A 53 -11.51 9.57 -4.77
CA ASP A 53 -10.34 10.41 -4.44
C ASP A 53 -10.38 10.92 -3.00
N LYS A 54 -11.55 11.36 -2.53
CA LYS A 54 -11.78 11.77 -1.14
C LYS A 54 -11.57 10.60 -0.17
N THR A 55 -12.09 9.42 -0.50
CA THR A 55 -11.87 8.18 0.28
C THR A 55 -10.38 7.88 0.42
N ARG A 56 -9.63 8.00 -0.69
CA ARG A 56 -8.18 7.80 -0.68
C ARG A 56 -7.44 8.87 0.14
N ALA A 57 -7.87 10.13 0.06
CA ALA A 57 -7.28 11.24 0.81
C ALA A 57 -7.46 11.08 2.34
N LEU A 58 -8.54 10.42 2.78
CA LEU A 58 -8.76 10.03 4.18
C LEU A 58 -7.93 8.82 4.63
N GLY A 59 -7.12 8.23 3.73
CA GLY A 59 -6.32 7.03 4.00
C GLY A 59 -7.08 5.71 3.87
N LEU A 60 -8.39 5.75 3.61
CA LEU A 60 -9.27 4.58 3.54
C LEU A 60 -9.01 3.73 2.29
N ARG A 61 -9.48 2.47 2.35
CA ARG A 61 -9.22 1.45 1.33
C ARG A 61 -10.47 0.83 0.74
N TYR A 62 -11.61 1.14 1.32
CA TYR A 62 -12.87 0.50 0.99
C TYR A 62 -13.91 1.59 0.70
N ILE A 63 -14.76 1.34 -0.28
CA ILE A 63 -15.90 2.20 -0.58
C ILE A 63 -17.13 1.34 -0.83
N GLU A 64 -18.27 1.89 -0.45
CA GLU A 64 -19.60 1.42 -0.77
C GLU A 64 -20.23 2.41 -1.75
N ALA A 65 -20.60 1.95 -2.95
CA ALA A 65 -21.25 2.79 -3.95
C ALA A 65 -22.77 2.75 -3.77
N TYR A 66 -23.44 3.86 -4.05
CA TYR A 66 -24.90 3.92 -4.11
C TYR A 66 -25.41 4.08 -5.54
N PRO A 67 -26.58 3.52 -5.89
CA PRO A 67 -27.18 3.67 -7.22
C PRO A 67 -27.50 5.14 -7.53
N GLY A 68 -27.05 5.63 -8.68
CA GLY A 68 -27.46 6.93 -9.22
C GLY A 68 -26.42 8.05 -9.10
N GLN A 69 -25.30 7.82 -8.41
CA GLN A 69 -24.22 8.82 -8.35
C GLN A 69 -23.61 9.07 -9.73
N ARG A 70 -23.46 10.33 -10.14
CA ARG A 70 -22.76 10.67 -11.41
C ARG A 70 -21.36 10.09 -11.41
N LEU A 71 -20.94 9.44 -12.49
CA LEU A 71 -19.66 8.73 -12.56
C LEU A 71 -18.46 9.69 -12.43
N SER A 72 -18.39 10.69 -13.31
CA SER A 72 -17.32 11.70 -13.35
C SER A 72 -17.81 13.01 -13.96
N LYS A 73 -16.97 14.06 -13.90
CA LYS A 73 -17.27 15.37 -14.53
C LYS A 73 -17.32 15.29 -16.06
N GLU A 74 -16.49 14.43 -16.63
CA GLU A 74 -16.38 14.18 -18.07
C GLU A 74 -17.52 13.30 -18.59
N LYS A 75 -18.16 12.53 -17.71
CA LYS A 75 -19.28 11.64 -18.01
C LYS A 75 -20.50 11.93 -17.11
N PRO A 76 -21.08 13.14 -17.19
CA PRO A 76 -22.13 13.58 -16.27
C PRO A 76 -23.45 12.82 -16.43
N ASN A 77 -23.67 12.22 -17.61
CA ASN A 77 -24.88 11.45 -17.94
C ASN A 77 -24.78 9.97 -17.57
N ILE A 78 -23.59 9.49 -17.18
CA ILE A 78 -23.41 8.12 -16.72
C ILE A 78 -23.55 8.10 -15.21
N GLN A 79 -24.46 7.27 -14.72
CA GLN A 79 -24.67 7.05 -13.30
C GLN A 79 -24.05 5.72 -12.87
N THR A 80 -23.54 5.70 -11.65
CA THR A 80 -23.00 4.52 -10.98
C THR A 80 -24.17 3.62 -10.60
N ASN A 81 -24.44 2.57 -11.39
CA ASN A 81 -25.48 1.59 -11.10
C ASN A 81 -25.27 0.26 -11.86
N HIS A 82 -26.13 -0.71 -11.59
CA HIS A 82 -26.08 -2.05 -12.19
C HIS A 82 -26.46 -2.10 -13.69
N ASN A 83 -26.85 -0.98 -14.30
CA ASN A 83 -27.14 -0.85 -15.73
C ASN A 83 -26.02 -0.13 -16.50
N MET A 84 -24.87 0.15 -15.86
CA MET A 84 -23.73 0.77 -16.53
C MET A 84 -23.22 -0.07 -17.72
N PRO A 85 -22.84 0.57 -18.84
CA PRO A 85 -22.25 -0.16 -19.95
C PRO A 85 -20.88 -0.75 -19.57
N ALA A 86 -20.48 -1.83 -20.27
CA ALA A 86 -19.31 -2.63 -19.92
C ALA A 86 -17.99 -1.83 -19.95
N ARG A 87 -17.88 -0.85 -20.85
CA ARG A 87 -16.71 0.03 -20.95
C ARG A 87 -16.55 0.85 -19.66
N GLU A 88 -17.62 1.50 -19.22
CA GLU A 88 -17.61 2.36 -18.03
C GLU A 88 -17.42 1.54 -16.75
N LYS A 89 -17.93 0.31 -16.67
CA LYS A 89 -17.60 -0.63 -15.58
C LYS A 89 -16.09 -0.87 -15.50
N LYS A 90 -15.44 -1.14 -16.64
CA LYS A 90 -13.98 -1.34 -16.71
C LYS A 90 -13.20 -0.09 -16.31
N GLU A 91 -13.63 1.09 -16.75
CA GLU A 91 -13.00 2.35 -16.38
C GLU A 91 -13.18 2.67 -14.89
N MET A 92 -14.35 2.35 -14.32
CA MET A 92 -14.61 2.49 -12.89
C MET A 92 -13.71 1.56 -12.06
N LEU A 93 -13.55 0.30 -12.48
CA LEU A 93 -12.59 -0.64 -11.88
C LEU A 93 -11.15 -0.12 -11.98
N GLN A 94 -10.78 0.47 -13.12
CA GLN A 94 -9.47 1.08 -13.32
C GLN A 94 -9.26 2.27 -12.36
N LYS A 95 -10.24 3.16 -12.21
CA LYS A 95 -10.18 4.28 -11.26
C LYS A 95 -10.02 3.82 -9.82
N LEU A 96 -10.80 2.82 -9.41
CA LEU A 96 -10.71 2.19 -8.09
C LEU A 96 -9.33 1.57 -7.85
N HIS A 97 -8.79 0.89 -8.86
CA HIS A 97 -7.45 0.31 -8.83
C HIS A 97 -6.35 1.37 -8.69
N GLU A 98 -6.40 2.42 -9.51
CA GLU A 98 -5.45 3.56 -9.46
C GLU A 98 -5.48 4.24 -8.09
N ALA A 99 -6.68 4.44 -7.53
CA ALA A 99 -6.86 5.02 -6.20
C ALA A 99 -6.54 4.03 -5.06
N ARG A 100 -6.41 2.73 -5.33
CA ARG A 100 -6.31 1.64 -4.35
C ARG A 100 -7.44 1.62 -3.33
N VAL A 101 -8.64 1.77 -3.86
CA VAL A 101 -9.89 1.67 -3.13
C VAL A 101 -10.65 0.47 -3.70
N LYS A 102 -10.97 -0.50 -2.87
CA LYS A 102 -11.80 -1.65 -3.23
C LYS A 102 -13.27 -1.28 -3.04
N LEU A 103 -14.08 -1.51 -4.07
CA LEU A 103 -15.53 -1.47 -3.94
C LEU A 103 -15.98 -2.75 -3.24
N VAL A 104 -16.51 -2.63 -2.02
CA VAL A 104 -16.85 -3.79 -1.16
C VAL A 104 -18.35 -4.01 -1.03
N ASN A 105 -19.10 -2.92 -1.02
CA ASN A 105 -20.56 -2.93 -0.88
C ASN A 105 -21.21 -2.12 -2.00
N TYR A 106 -22.48 -2.40 -2.27
CA TYR A 106 -23.31 -1.60 -3.19
C TYR A 106 -24.74 -1.46 -2.66
N GLY A 107 -25.18 -0.23 -2.44
CA GLY A 107 -26.53 0.09 -2.00
C GLY A 107 -26.66 1.48 -1.37
N VAL A 108 -27.82 1.84 -0.83
CA VAL A 108 -29.02 1.01 -0.72
C VAL A 108 -29.71 0.87 -2.08
N VAL A 109 -29.84 -0.36 -2.59
CA VAL A 109 -30.43 -0.67 -3.91
C VAL A 109 -31.70 -1.49 -3.78
N GLY A 110 -32.67 -1.27 -4.66
CA GLY A 110 -33.91 -2.05 -4.69
C GLY A 110 -33.69 -3.49 -5.17
N LEU A 111 -34.31 -4.45 -4.49
CA LEU A 111 -34.39 -5.86 -4.90
C LEU A 111 -35.87 -6.27 -4.89
N PRO A 112 -36.57 -6.18 -6.05
CA PRO A 112 -37.99 -6.56 -6.14
C PRO A 112 -38.16 -8.08 -6.13
N ASN A 113 -39.40 -8.56 -6.01
CA ASN A 113 -39.75 -9.97 -6.23
C ASN A 113 -39.76 -10.30 -7.74
N ASN A 114 -38.64 -10.07 -8.42
CA ASN A 114 -38.43 -10.29 -9.84
C ASN A 114 -37.00 -10.79 -10.06
N GLU A 115 -36.86 -12.05 -10.46
CA GLU A 115 -35.56 -12.72 -10.60
C GLU A 115 -34.66 -12.03 -11.64
N ALA A 116 -35.22 -11.55 -12.76
CA ALA A 116 -34.43 -10.91 -13.81
C ALA A 116 -33.82 -9.58 -13.33
N GLU A 117 -34.60 -8.75 -12.62
CA GLU A 117 -34.10 -7.48 -12.08
C GLU A 117 -33.08 -7.69 -10.96
N CYS A 118 -33.34 -8.62 -10.03
CA CYS A 118 -32.36 -8.98 -9.00
C CYS A 118 -31.06 -9.50 -9.63
N ARG A 119 -31.14 -10.36 -10.65
CA ARG A 119 -29.95 -10.88 -11.34
C ARG A 119 -29.09 -9.78 -11.97
N LYS A 120 -29.65 -8.65 -12.43
CA LYS A 120 -28.83 -7.52 -12.91
C LYS A 120 -27.94 -6.98 -11.79
N VAL A 121 -28.50 -6.81 -10.58
CA VAL A 121 -27.77 -6.33 -9.39
C VAL A 121 -26.70 -7.34 -8.96
N PHE A 122 -27.04 -8.63 -8.87
CA PHE A 122 -26.09 -9.69 -8.50
C PHE A 122 -24.97 -9.89 -9.53
N ASN A 123 -25.28 -9.80 -10.84
CA ASN A 123 -24.27 -9.84 -11.89
C ASN A 123 -23.33 -8.62 -11.81
N PHE A 124 -23.88 -7.42 -11.59
CA PHE A 124 -23.06 -6.24 -11.38
C PHE A 124 -22.15 -6.39 -10.15
N ALA A 125 -22.68 -6.91 -9.05
CA ALA A 125 -21.90 -7.14 -7.84
C ALA A 125 -20.75 -8.13 -8.09
N ARG A 126 -21.01 -9.25 -8.78
CA ARG A 126 -19.98 -10.20 -9.20
C ARG A 126 -18.92 -9.55 -10.10
N ASP A 127 -19.36 -8.86 -11.16
CA ASP A 127 -18.47 -8.25 -12.17
C ASP A 127 -17.54 -7.19 -11.55
N MET A 128 -18.01 -6.49 -10.51
CA MET A 128 -17.27 -5.44 -9.83
C MET A 128 -16.50 -5.93 -8.58
N GLY A 129 -16.61 -7.22 -8.23
CA GLY A 129 -15.97 -7.80 -7.05
C GLY A 129 -16.58 -7.36 -5.71
N ILE A 130 -17.85 -6.95 -5.71
CA ILE A 130 -18.62 -6.56 -4.52
C ILE A 130 -18.96 -7.81 -3.70
N GLU A 131 -18.84 -7.68 -2.38
CA GLU A 131 -19.06 -8.76 -1.43
C GLU A 131 -20.48 -8.73 -0.84
N THR A 132 -21.05 -7.52 -0.69
CA THR A 132 -22.34 -7.30 -0.04
C THR A 132 -23.21 -6.31 -0.82
N ILE A 133 -24.45 -6.70 -1.09
CA ILE A 133 -25.50 -5.80 -1.59
C ILE A 133 -26.27 -5.26 -0.38
N VAL A 134 -26.40 -3.96 -0.26
CA VAL A 134 -27.20 -3.31 0.79
C VAL A 134 -28.57 -2.96 0.22
N SER A 135 -29.66 -3.40 0.86
CA SER A 135 -31.01 -3.30 0.28
C SER A 135 -32.10 -3.18 1.35
N GLU A 136 -33.30 -2.77 0.92
CA GLU A 136 -34.54 -2.75 1.70
C GLU A 136 -35.66 -3.44 0.92
N PRO A 137 -35.58 -4.77 0.75
CA PRO A 137 -36.54 -5.52 -0.05
C PRO A 137 -37.91 -5.58 0.63
N LYS A 138 -38.94 -5.97 -0.11
CA LYS A 138 -40.22 -6.37 0.51
C LYS A 138 -40.13 -7.83 0.98
N GLU A 139 -40.94 -8.21 1.98
CA GLU A 139 -40.90 -9.57 2.55
C GLU A 139 -41.14 -10.68 1.49
N ASP A 140 -41.95 -10.40 0.47
CA ASP A 140 -42.28 -11.34 -0.62
C ASP A 140 -41.10 -11.63 -1.56
N ALA A 141 -40.08 -10.76 -1.60
CA ALA A 141 -38.88 -10.95 -2.41
C ALA A 141 -37.79 -11.77 -1.69
N LEU A 142 -37.88 -11.96 -0.37
CA LEU A 142 -36.77 -12.46 0.43
C LEU A 142 -36.34 -13.90 0.09
N ASP A 143 -37.28 -14.77 -0.29
CA ASP A 143 -36.96 -16.16 -0.66
C ASP A 143 -36.19 -16.24 -1.98
N LEU A 144 -36.61 -15.43 -2.96
CA LEU A 144 -35.89 -15.25 -4.20
C LEU A 144 -34.47 -14.68 -3.95
N ILE A 145 -34.37 -13.69 -3.07
CA ILE A 145 -33.10 -13.06 -2.73
C ILE A 145 -32.15 -14.06 -2.05
N ASP A 146 -32.65 -14.90 -1.13
CA ASP A 146 -31.85 -15.92 -0.45
C ASP A 146 -31.29 -16.95 -1.43
N LYS A 147 -32.12 -17.41 -2.37
CA LYS A 147 -31.70 -18.27 -3.49
C LYS A 147 -30.55 -17.64 -4.28
N LEU A 148 -30.66 -16.35 -4.63
CA LEU A 148 -29.62 -15.65 -5.39
C LEU A 148 -28.35 -15.40 -4.57
N CYS A 149 -28.46 -15.15 -3.26
CA CYS A 149 -27.32 -15.05 -2.37
C CYS A 149 -26.48 -16.34 -2.37
N GLU A 150 -27.14 -17.49 -2.28
CA GLU A 150 -26.46 -18.79 -2.34
C GLU A 150 -25.91 -19.12 -3.73
N GLU A 151 -26.59 -18.74 -4.80
CA GLU A 151 -26.10 -18.96 -6.17
C GLU A 151 -24.84 -18.15 -6.46
N PHE A 152 -24.89 -16.83 -6.19
CA PHE A 152 -23.79 -15.92 -6.50
C PHE A 152 -22.69 -15.90 -5.43
N LYS A 153 -22.95 -16.48 -4.26
CA LYS A 153 -22.11 -16.38 -3.06
C LYS A 153 -21.86 -14.92 -2.61
N ILE A 154 -22.87 -14.07 -2.81
CA ILE A 154 -22.88 -12.64 -2.43
C ILE A 154 -23.85 -12.45 -1.27
N ASN A 155 -23.51 -11.59 -0.32
CA ASN A 155 -24.34 -11.30 0.85
C ASN A 155 -25.39 -10.21 0.52
N VAL A 156 -26.53 -10.24 1.22
CA VAL A 156 -27.50 -9.15 1.24
C VAL A 156 -27.70 -8.65 2.67
N ALA A 157 -27.39 -7.37 2.87
CA ALA A 157 -27.51 -6.68 4.14
C ALA A 157 -28.73 -5.75 4.11
N ILE A 158 -29.73 -6.04 4.93
CA ILE A 158 -30.97 -5.29 5.07
C ILE A 158 -30.69 -4.01 5.86
N HIS A 159 -30.86 -2.85 5.22
CA HIS A 159 -30.61 -1.55 5.83
C HIS A 159 -31.82 -1.02 6.61
N ASN A 160 -31.55 -0.35 7.73
CA ASN A 160 -32.59 0.23 8.59
C ASN A 160 -32.68 1.75 8.45
N HIS A 161 -33.71 2.28 7.77
CA HIS A 161 -34.01 3.73 7.79
C HIS A 161 -34.83 4.15 9.02
N PRO A 162 -34.85 5.45 9.38
CA PRO A 162 -35.65 5.95 10.50
C PRO A 162 -37.15 5.66 10.32
N LYS A 163 -37.88 5.62 11.43
CA LYS A 163 -39.35 5.54 11.39
C LYS A 163 -39.96 6.77 10.66
N PRO A 164 -40.99 6.59 9.82
CA PRO A 164 -41.61 5.32 9.45
C PRO A 164 -40.85 4.64 8.29
N SER A 165 -40.36 3.42 8.51
CA SER A 165 -39.84 2.53 7.47
C SER A 165 -40.17 1.08 7.87
N HIS A 166 -40.07 0.10 6.96
CA HIS A 166 -40.40 -1.28 7.30
C HIS A 166 -39.34 -1.91 8.24
N TYR A 167 -38.05 -1.65 7.98
CA TYR A 167 -36.92 -2.24 8.70
C TYR A 167 -36.30 -1.32 9.76
N TRP A 168 -37.07 -0.37 10.30
CA TRP A 168 -36.56 0.67 11.22
C TRP A 168 -35.95 0.18 12.54
N ASN A 169 -36.12 -1.10 12.90
CA ASN A 169 -35.60 -1.72 14.13
C ASN A 169 -35.01 -3.12 13.88
N SER A 170 -34.23 -3.63 14.83
CA SER A 170 -33.60 -4.95 14.70
C SER A 170 -34.59 -6.12 14.65
N ASP A 171 -35.75 -6.02 15.30
CA ASP A 171 -36.73 -7.12 15.38
C ASP A 171 -37.35 -7.44 14.00
N THR A 172 -37.62 -6.41 13.20
CA THR A 172 -38.11 -6.57 11.81
C THR A 172 -37.04 -7.18 10.91
N VAL A 173 -35.77 -6.81 11.07
CA VAL A 173 -34.65 -7.42 10.35
C VAL A 173 -34.46 -8.89 10.74
N LEU A 174 -34.54 -9.22 12.03
CA LEU A 174 -34.47 -10.60 12.51
C LEU A 174 -35.62 -11.45 11.97
N LYS A 175 -36.83 -10.89 11.91
CA LYS A 175 -37.99 -11.54 11.28
C LYS A 175 -37.70 -11.85 9.80
N ALA A 176 -37.15 -10.89 9.05
CA ALA A 176 -36.75 -11.10 7.65
C ALA A 176 -35.65 -12.17 7.49
N CYS A 177 -34.77 -12.33 8.47
CA CYS A 177 -33.72 -13.34 8.45
C CYS A 177 -34.17 -14.75 8.86
N LYS A 178 -35.36 -14.91 9.44
CA LYS A 178 -35.83 -16.19 10.01
C LYS A 178 -35.98 -17.24 8.91
N GLY A 179 -35.34 -18.40 9.09
CA GLY A 179 -35.39 -19.51 8.14
C GLY A 179 -34.50 -19.36 6.91
N ARG A 180 -33.75 -18.25 6.77
CA ARG A 180 -32.90 -17.96 5.60
C ARG A 180 -31.42 -18.12 5.89
N SER A 181 -30.63 -18.26 4.82
CA SER A 181 -29.18 -18.45 4.88
C SER A 181 -28.48 -17.37 5.72
N LYS A 182 -27.23 -17.64 6.14
CA LYS A 182 -26.40 -16.65 6.85
C LYS A 182 -25.92 -15.50 5.95
N ARG A 183 -26.21 -15.56 4.64
CA ARG A 183 -25.92 -14.50 3.67
C ARG A 183 -26.92 -13.35 3.73
N ILE A 184 -28.06 -13.54 4.39
CA ILE A 184 -29.03 -12.48 4.70
C ILE A 184 -28.89 -12.05 6.16
N GLY A 185 -28.78 -10.74 6.35
CA GLY A 185 -28.52 -10.12 7.65
C GLY A 185 -28.73 -8.61 7.60
N ALA A 186 -28.21 -7.87 8.58
CA ALA A 186 -28.36 -6.44 8.72
C ALA A 186 -27.21 -5.66 8.07
N CYS A 187 -27.53 -4.56 7.40
CA CYS A 187 -26.68 -3.38 7.32
C CYS A 187 -27.10 -2.47 8.47
N ALA A 188 -26.38 -2.57 9.60
CA ALA A 188 -26.74 -1.85 10.81
C ALA A 188 -26.42 -0.36 10.66
N ASP A 189 -27.43 0.49 10.47
CA ASP A 189 -27.27 1.94 10.58
C ASP A 189 -27.47 2.37 12.03
N THR A 190 -26.38 2.76 12.68
CA THR A 190 -26.37 3.11 14.10
C THR A 190 -27.03 4.46 14.37
N GLY A 191 -27.02 5.38 13.40
CA GLY A 191 -27.62 6.70 13.53
C GLY A 191 -29.13 6.68 13.38
N HIS A 192 -29.65 5.90 12.45
CA HIS A 192 -31.08 5.76 12.18
C HIS A 192 -31.85 5.13 13.35
N TRP A 193 -31.22 4.23 14.10
CA TRP A 193 -31.79 3.77 15.38
C TRP A 193 -31.91 4.88 16.41
N LEU A 194 -30.86 5.69 16.58
CA LEU A 194 -30.92 6.82 17.51
C LEU A 194 -32.00 7.84 17.10
N ARG A 195 -32.09 8.17 15.80
CA ARG A 195 -33.16 9.01 15.23
C ARG A 195 -34.56 8.44 15.49
N SER A 196 -34.68 7.13 15.61
CA SER A 196 -35.94 6.44 15.89
C SER A 196 -36.27 6.33 17.39
N GLY A 197 -35.39 6.81 18.28
CA GLY A 197 -35.52 6.71 19.73
C GLY A 197 -35.07 5.36 20.29
N LEU A 198 -34.32 4.58 19.52
CA LEU A 198 -33.73 3.32 19.95
C LEU A 198 -32.27 3.55 20.38
N ASN A 199 -31.79 2.70 21.29
CA ASN A 199 -30.39 2.70 21.68
C ASN A 199 -29.59 1.79 20.71
N PRO A 200 -28.64 2.32 19.92
CA PRO A 200 -27.92 1.54 18.91
C PRO A 200 -27.16 0.35 19.47
N LEU A 201 -26.54 0.47 20.65
CA LEU A 201 -25.83 -0.64 21.30
C LEU A 201 -26.76 -1.81 21.63
N ASN A 202 -27.99 -1.54 22.09
CA ASN A 202 -28.97 -2.59 22.37
C ASN A 202 -29.44 -3.29 21.08
N GLU A 203 -29.60 -2.55 20.00
CA GLU A 203 -29.99 -3.11 18.69
C GLU A 203 -28.85 -3.97 18.10
N LEU A 204 -27.59 -3.55 18.24
CA LEU A 204 -26.43 -4.37 17.86
C LEU A 204 -26.38 -5.69 18.66
N LYS A 205 -26.66 -5.67 19.97
CA LYS A 205 -26.72 -6.87 20.81
C LYS A 205 -27.78 -7.87 20.32
N LYS A 206 -28.96 -7.38 19.93
CA LYS A 206 -30.05 -8.22 19.39
C LYS A 206 -29.66 -8.90 18.07
N LEU A 207 -28.89 -8.21 17.23
CA LEU A 207 -28.48 -8.69 15.90
C LEU A 207 -27.29 -9.67 15.92
N LYS A 208 -26.88 -10.19 17.08
CA LYS A 208 -25.74 -11.11 17.20
C LYS A 208 -25.78 -12.23 16.16
N GLY A 209 -24.73 -12.32 15.35
CA GLY A 209 -24.58 -13.35 14.31
C GLY A 209 -25.47 -13.15 13.07
N ARG A 210 -26.04 -11.95 12.91
CA ARG A 210 -26.79 -11.48 11.74
C ARG A 210 -26.34 -10.12 11.21
N ILE A 211 -25.32 -9.48 11.79
CA ILE A 211 -24.73 -8.25 11.22
C ILE A 211 -23.80 -8.64 10.07
N ILE A 212 -23.97 -8.03 8.89
CA ILE A 212 -23.13 -8.26 7.69
C ILE A 212 -22.24 -7.05 7.43
N SER A 213 -22.82 -5.85 7.49
CA SER A 213 -22.14 -4.57 7.32
C SER A 213 -22.78 -3.51 8.22
N LEU A 214 -22.16 -2.33 8.27
CA LEU A 214 -22.69 -1.20 9.03
C LEU A 214 -22.66 0.07 8.17
N HIS A 215 -23.70 0.89 8.31
CA HIS A 215 -23.62 2.33 8.06
C HIS A 215 -23.34 2.98 9.41
N PHE A 216 -22.06 3.15 9.70
CA PHE A 216 -21.60 3.47 11.05
C PHE A 216 -21.59 4.98 11.24
N LYS A 217 -22.30 5.44 12.28
CA LYS A 217 -22.55 6.85 12.58
C LYS A 217 -22.50 7.11 14.08
N ASP A 218 -22.11 8.33 14.42
CA ASP A 218 -22.35 8.93 15.74
C ASP A 218 -23.15 10.21 15.55
N LEU A 219 -24.12 10.45 16.43
CA LEU A 219 -25.09 11.53 16.27
C LEU A 219 -25.23 12.34 17.55
N ASP A 220 -25.36 13.65 17.39
CA ASP A 220 -25.94 14.54 18.40
C ASP A 220 -26.78 15.61 17.70
N GLY A 221 -27.78 16.17 18.39
CA GLY A 221 -28.63 17.21 17.82
C GLY A 221 -29.43 16.80 16.55
N GLY A 222 -29.53 15.50 16.25
CA GLY A 222 -30.25 14.96 15.09
C GLY A 222 -29.42 14.84 13.80
N HIS A 223 -28.16 15.26 13.81
CA HIS A 223 -27.24 15.11 12.68
C HIS A 223 -25.99 14.31 13.08
N ASP A 224 -25.21 13.91 12.07
CA ASP A 224 -23.98 13.16 12.29
C ASP A 224 -22.89 14.10 12.85
N VAL A 225 -22.10 13.58 13.77
CA VAL A 225 -20.99 14.27 14.44
C VAL A 225 -19.73 13.40 14.43
N ILE A 226 -18.59 14.02 14.75
CA ILE A 226 -17.31 13.31 14.87
C ILE A 226 -17.47 12.14 15.85
N TRP A 227 -17.01 10.96 15.46
CA TRP A 227 -17.18 9.74 16.27
C TRP A 227 -16.53 9.87 17.65
N GLY A 228 -17.30 9.55 18.68
CA GLY A 228 -16.90 9.70 20.08
C GLY A 228 -17.32 11.03 20.71
N THR A 229 -17.95 11.93 19.95
CA THR A 229 -18.51 13.20 20.45
C THR A 229 -20.03 13.18 20.57
N GLY A 230 -20.69 12.16 20.01
CA GLY A 230 -22.15 12.04 20.00
C GLY A 230 -22.71 11.09 21.06
N LYS A 231 -23.97 10.73 20.86
CA LYS A 231 -24.82 9.96 21.79
C LYS A 231 -24.96 8.48 21.43
N CYS A 232 -24.33 8.01 20.35
CA CYS A 232 -24.42 6.59 19.96
C CYS A 232 -23.51 5.68 20.81
N ASP A 233 -22.61 6.24 21.63
CA ASP A 233 -21.57 5.52 22.38
C ASP A 233 -20.73 4.60 21.49
N VAL A 234 -19.96 5.22 20.60
CA VAL A 234 -19.14 4.53 19.59
C VAL A 234 -18.20 3.51 20.24
N LYS A 235 -17.60 3.81 21.40
CA LYS A 235 -16.68 2.89 22.05
C LYS A 235 -17.39 1.62 22.52
N ALA A 236 -18.56 1.74 23.13
CA ALA A 236 -19.34 0.58 23.55
C ALA A 236 -19.85 -0.24 22.34
N MET A 237 -20.27 0.42 21.25
CA MET A 237 -20.68 -0.27 20.02
C MET A 237 -19.54 -1.09 19.41
N LEU A 238 -18.34 -0.52 19.30
CA LEU A 238 -17.16 -1.25 18.81
C LEU A 238 -16.81 -2.42 19.74
N THR A 239 -16.81 -2.20 21.06
CA THR A 239 -16.56 -3.27 22.06
C THR A 239 -17.57 -4.41 21.95
N GLU A 240 -18.84 -4.09 21.69
CA GLU A 240 -19.87 -5.11 21.47
C GLU A 240 -19.66 -5.89 20.17
N LEU A 241 -19.30 -5.23 19.07
CA LEU A 241 -19.00 -5.90 17.81
C LEU A 241 -17.77 -6.82 17.92
N ASP A 242 -16.77 -6.43 18.71
CA ASP A 242 -15.60 -7.26 19.04
C ASP A 242 -16.03 -8.50 19.84
N ARG A 243 -16.83 -8.32 20.90
CA ARG A 243 -17.40 -9.42 21.69
C ARG A 243 -18.21 -10.41 20.84
N GLN A 244 -18.85 -9.93 19.76
CA GLN A 244 -19.57 -10.77 18.81
C GLN A 244 -18.66 -11.47 17.78
N ASN A 245 -17.36 -11.17 17.76
CA ASN A 245 -16.40 -11.58 16.73
C ASN A 245 -16.86 -11.16 15.34
N PHE A 246 -17.42 -9.95 15.23
CA PHE A 246 -17.89 -9.40 13.97
C PHE A 246 -16.71 -9.23 12.99
N LYS A 247 -16.92 -9.64 11.75
CA LYS A 247 -16.00 -9.45 10.63
C LYS A 247 -16.77 -8.88 9.46
N GLY A 248 -16.50 -7.64 9.11
CA GLY A 248 -17.23 -6.97 8.03
C GLY A 248 -16.74 -5.55 7.78
N VAL A 249 -17.57 -4.80 7.06
CA VAL A 249 -17.27 -3.43 6.65
C VAL A 249 -18.04 -2.44 7.53
N PHE A 250 -17.30 -1.46 8.04
CA PHE A 250 -17.83 -0.26 8.68
C PHE A 250 -17.82 0.84 7.62
N SER A 251 -18.96 1.06 6.95
CA SER A 251 -19.09 2.14 5.98
C SER A 251 -19.39 3.44 6.73
N ILE A 252 -18.47 4.40 6.67
CA ILE A 252 -18.70 5.77 7.16
C ILE A 252 -19.75 6.39 6.27
N GLU A 253 -20.96 6.57 6.79
CA GLU A 253 -21.97 7.38 6.14
C GLU A 253 -22.14 8.65 6.96
N TYR A 254 -21.63 9.78 6.46
CA TYR A 254 -21.59 11.03 7.21
C TYR A 254 -22.48 12.09 6.54
N GLU A 255 -23.69 12.22 7.04
CA GLU A 255 -24.81 12.98 6.48
C GLU A 255 -24.88 14.42 7.02
N HIS A 256 -23.73 15.02 7.26
CA HIS A 256 -23.61 16.40 7.72
C HIS A 256 -22.49 17.13 6.97
N ASN A 257 -22.60 18.46 6.87
CA ASN A 257 -21.60 19.30 6.21
C ASN A 257 -21.22 18.80 4.79
N TRP A 258 -22.20 18.43 3.97
CA TRP A 258 -22.05 17.68 2.70
C TRP A 258 -20.96 18.18 1.73
N LEU A 259 -20.68 19.48 1.71
CA LEU A 259 -19.66 20.06 0.82
C LEU A 259 -18.27 20.11 1.44
N ASN A 260 -18.17 20.06 2.77
CA ASN A 260 -16.93 20.25 3.51
C ASN A 260 -16.77 19.30 4.72
N SER A 261 -17.32 18.08 4.64
CA SER A 261 -17.28 17.07 5.72
C SER A 261 -15.92 16.38 5.90
N MET A 262 -14.98 16.57 4.96
CA MET A 262 -13.67 15.91 4.99
C MET A 262 -12.87 16.14 6.29
N PRO A 263 -12.79 17.35 6.88
CA PRO A 263 -12.09 17.56 8.13
C PRO A 263 -12.70 16.77 9.28
N GLU A 264 -14.02 16.77 9.41
CA GLU A 264 -14.74 16.03 10.47
C GLU A 264 -14.54 14.51 10.32
N ILE A 265 -14.67 13.99 9.09
CA ILE A 265 -14.44 12.56 8.80
C ILE A 265 -12.99 12.17 9.09
N ALA A 266 -12.02 13.06 8.81
CA ALA A 266 -10.61 12.80 9.09
C ALA A 266 -10.32 12.64 10.59
N GLU A 267 -11.19 13.16 11.48
CA GLU A 267 -11.11 12.95 12.92
C GLU A 267 -11.76 11.62 13.37
N CYS A 268 -12.78 11.14 12.66
CA CYS A 268 -13.40 9.83 12.92
C CYS A 268 -12.43 8.66 12.69
N VAL A 269 -11.57 8.75 11.66
CA VAL A 269 -10.69 7.64 11.25
C VAL A 269 -9.69 7.24 12.35
N PRO A 270 -8.87 8.15 12.92
CA PRO A 270 -7.97 7.79 14.03
C PRO A 270 -8.70 7.29 15.28
N TYR A 271 -9.90 7.81 15.57
CA TYR A 271 -10.70 7.33 16.70
C TYR A 271 -11.05 5.84 16.54
N PHE A 272 -11.55 5.46 15.36
CA PHE A 272 -11.84 4.07 15.02
C PHE A 272 -10.58 3.20 15.03
N GLU A 273 -9.52 3.62 14.35
CA GLU A 273 -8.29 2.83 14.24
C GLU A 273 -7.63 2.60 15.63
N ARG A 274 -7.68 3.58 16.54
CA ARG A 274 -7.20 3.43 17.93
C ARG A 274 -8.04 2.43 18.71
N THR A 275 -9.36 2.56 18.64
CA THR A 275 -10.27 1.66 19.35
C THR A 275 -10.16 0.22 18.82
N ALA A 276 -10.05 0.05 17.50
CA ALA A 276 -9.82 -1.25 16.88
C ALA A 276 -8.48 -1.87 17.31
N ALA A 277 -7.43 -1.06 17.46
CA ALA A 277 -6.14 -1.52 17.98
C ALA A 277 -6.20 -1.91 19.47
N GLU A 278 -6.88 -1.12 20.32
CA GLU A 278 -7.13 -1.45 21.74
C GLU A 278 -7.86 -2.79 21.90
N LEU A 279 -8.76 -3.12 20.96
CA LEU A 279 -9.53 -4.36 20.92
C LEU A 279 -8.80 -5.51 20.20
N GLY A 280 -7.55 -5.33 19.73
CA GLY A 280 -6.79 -6.38 19.05
C GLY A 280 -7.32 -6.74 17.65
N GLN A 281 -8.12 -5.87 17.02
CA GLN A 281 -8.67 -6.07 15.68
C GLN A 281 -7.68 -5.73 14.56
N THR A 282 -6.56 -5.12 14.93
CA THR A 282 -5.43 -4.82 14.06
C THR A 282 -4.12 -5.10 14.80
N ASP A 283 -3.04 -5.27 14.05
CA ASP A 283 -1.67 -5.40 14.57
C ASP A 283 -0.91 -4.06 14.71
N TRP A 284 -1.60 -2.92 14.52
CA TRP A 284 -1.04 -1.61 14.82
C TRP A 284 -1.07 -1.34 16.32
N GLN A 285 0.08 -0.91 16.84
CA GLN A 285 0.22 -0.36 18.17
C GLN A 285 0.27 1.17 18.08
N TRP A 286 -0.72 1.85 18.66
CA TRP A 286 -0.70 3.31 18.82
C TRP A 286 0.15 3.67 20.04
N ILE A 287 1.23 4.42 19.81
CA ILE A 287 2.23 4.71 20.86
C ILE A 287 2.15 6.13 21.40
N PHE A 288 1.31 6.97 20.79
CA PHE A 288 0.94 8.27 21.35
C PHE A 288 -0.57 8.31 21.59
N ASN A 289 -0.96 8.65 22.81
CA ASN A 289 -2.34 8.63 23.26
C ASN A 289 -3.16 9.86 22.79
N GLY A 290 -2.49 10.90 22.26
CA GLY A 290 -3.14 12.13 21.80
C GLY A 290 -3.60 13.07 22.94
N LYS A 291 -3.22 12.81 24.20
CA LYS A 291 -3.67 13.57 25.37
C LYS A 291 -2.50 14.17 26.15
N ASP A 292 -1.48 13.36 26.42
CA ASP A 292 -0.33 13.74 27.23
C ASP A 292 0.94 12.98 26.80
N LEU A 293 2.07 13.27 27.43
CA LEU A 293 3.36 12.64 27.13
C LEU A 293 3.58 11.31 27.88
N THR A 294 2.52 10.62 28.34
CA THR A 294 2.68 9.31 28.98
C THR A 294 3.40 8.34 28.03
N GLY A 295 4.48 7.73 28.53
CA GLY A 295 5.35 6.86 27.73
C GLY A 295 6.40 7.59 26.90
N TRP A 296 6.51 8.91 27.03
CA TRP A 296 7.50 9.75 26.35
C TRP A 296 8.32 10.55 27.36
N ASP A 297 9.62 10.68 27.11
CA ASP A 297 10.56 11.36 27.99
C ASP A 297 11.44 12.33 27.20
N GLY A 298 11.35 13.60 27.51
CA GLY A 298 12.05 14.70 26.84
C GLY A 298 12.11 15.93 27.74
N ASP A 299 12.84 16.97 27.30
CA ASP A 299 12.95 18.22 28.04
C ASP A 299 11.57 18.88 28.26
N PRO A 300 11.04 18.93 29.49
CA PRO A 300 9.70 19.43 29.77
C PRO A 300 9.55 20.93 29.50
N ARG A 301 10.65 21.64 29.27
CA ARG A 301 10.62 23.07 28.88
C ARG A 301 10.24 23.26 27.41
N LEU A 302 10.47 22.25 26.57
CA LEU A 302 10.39 22.34 25.10
C LEU A 302 9.33 21.42 24.50
N TRP A 303 8.95 20.36 25.22
CA TRP A 303 7.95 19.39 24.79
C TRP A 303 6.65 19.53 25.56
N SER A 304 5.54 19.53 24.83
CA SER A 304 4.18 19.54 25.37
C SER A 304 3.22 18.79 24.45
N VAL A 305 1.95 18.67 24.83
CA VAL A 305 0.88 18.24 23.92
C VAL A 305 -0.02 19.42 23.60
N LYS A 306 -0.30 19.63 22.32
CA LYS A 306 -1.21 20.67 21.83
C LYS A 306 -2.09 20.11 20.72
N ASP A 307 -3.40 20.29 20.82
CA ASP A 307 -4.39 19.87 19.81
C ASP A 307 -4.23 18.40 19.36
N GLY A 308 -3.97 17.52 20.34
CA GLY A 308 -3.77 16.10 20.10
C GLY A 308 -2.46 15.73 19.39
N ALA A 309 -1.46 16.62 19.38
CA ALA A 309 -0.13 16.41 18.83
C ALA A 309 0.98 16.63 19.88
N ILE A 310 2.04 15.84 19.82
CA ILE A 310 3.29 16.12 20.53
C ILE A 310 3.91 17.35 19.86
N ARG A 311 4.07 18.43 20.62
CA ARG A 311 4.62 19.71 20.15
C ARG A 311 6.00 19.93 20.73
N GLY A 312 6.99 20.06 19.85
CA GLY A 312 8.32 20.54 20.17
C GLY A 312 8.45 22.00 19.76
N GLU A 313 8.84 22.86 20.70
CA GLU A 313 8.90 24.30 20.48
C GLU A 313 10.12 24.94 21.14
N THR A 314 10.80 25.80 20.38
CA THR A 314 11.86 26.67 20.89
C THR A 314 11.50 28.13 20.63
N THR A 315 11.80 28.99 21.61
CA THR A 315 11.71 30.44 21.46
C THR A 315 13.08 31.07 21.72
N LYS A 316 13.18 32.40 21.56
CA LYS A 316 14.42 33.11 21.92
C LYS A 316 14.74 32.97 23.41
N GLU A 317 13.71 32.93 24.25
CA GLU A 317 13.77 32.81 25.71
C GLU A 317 13.94 31.36 26.17
N LYS A 318 13.46 30.40 25.36
CA LYS A 318 13.56 28.96 25.59
C LYS A 318 14.28 28.25 24.42
N PRO A 319 15.59 28.51 24.20
CA PRO A 319 16.33 27.85 23.14
C PRO A 319 16.66 26.40 23.51
N ALA A 320 16.81 25.55 22.49
CA ALA A 320 17.44 24.25 22.64
C ALA A 320 18.95 24.41 22.87
N ARG A 321 19.50 23.73 23.87
CA ARG A 321 20.93 23.76 24.24
C ARG A 321 21.66 22.60 23.55
N GLY A 322 21.69 22.64 22.21
CA GLY A 322 22.04 21.50 21.36
C GLY A 322 20.82 20.66 20.97
N ASN A 323 20.95 19.83 19.93
CA ASN A 323 19.87 18.95 19.46
C ASN A 323 19.35 18.11 20.63
N THR A 324 18.03 18.12 20.81
CA THR A 324 17.37 17.43 21.92
C THR A 324 16.22 16.60 21.38
N PHE A 325 15.89 15.53 22.09
CA PHE A 325 14.93 14.54 21.63
C PHE A 325 13.90 14.20 22.69
N ILE A 326 12.66 13.94 22.29
CA ILE A 326 11.70 13.23 23.12
C ILE A 326 11.72 11.76 22.73
N VAL A 327 12.03 10.89 23.69
CA VAL A 327 12.27 9.45 23.48
C VAL A 327 11.03 8.68 23.89
N TRP A 328 10.57 7.78 23.03
CA TRP A 328 9.52 6.84 23.40
C TRP A 328 10.10 5.77 24.32
N ARG A 329 9.51 5.61 25.51
CA ARG A 329 9.95 4.68 26.56
C ARG A 329 9.20 3.35 26.55
N GLY A 330 8.29 3.15 25.60
CA GLY A 330 7.51 1.91 25.48
C GLY A 330 8.26 0.72 24.86
N GLY A 331 9.50 0.91 24.40
CA GLY A 331 10.34 -0.20 23.95
C GLY A 331 11.37 0.18 22.87
N LYS A 332 11.98 -0.86 22.28
CA LYS A 332 12.89 -0.74 21.13
C LYS A 332 12.21 -1.25 19.87
N LEU A 333 12.56 -0.64 18.74
CA LEU A 333 12.13 -1.04 17.42
C LEU A 333 13.22 -1.85 16.74
N LYS A 334 12.87 -3.08 16.29
CA LYS A 334 13.72 -3.93 15.44
C LYS A 334 13.21 -3.90 14.01
N ASP A 335 12.39 -4.87 13.60
CA ASP A 335 11.74 -4.88 12.29
C ASP A 335 10.31 -4.34 12.42
N PHE A 336 9.98 -3.28 11.68
CA PHE A 336 8.73 -2.57 11.87
C PHE A 336 8.29 -1.78 10.63
N VAL A 337 7.01 -1.43 10.62
CA VAL A 337 6.45 -0.30 9.86
C VAL A 337 6.00 0.76 10.85
N LEU A 338 6.51 1.97 10.72
CA LEU A 338 6.11 3.15 11.50
C LEU A 338 5.30 4.08 10.59
N LYS A 339 4.13 4.50 11.07
CA LYS A 339 3.41 5.65 10.51
C LYS A 339 3.38 6.77 11.52
N ILE A 340 3.67 7.97 11.05
CA ILE A 340 3.71 9.17 11.86
C ILE A 340 3.36 10.38 10.99
N LYS A 341 2.46 11.23 11.48
CA LYS A 341 2.19 12.51 10.87
C LYS A 341 3.03 13.59 11.51
N PHE A 342 3.55 14.50 10.71
CA PHE A 342 4.28 15.68 11.18
C PHE A 342 3.85 16.94 10.44
N ARG A 343 4.04 18.10 11.08
CA ARG A 343 4.14 19.40 10.41
C ARG A 343 5.22 20.23 11.10
N ILE A 344 5.88 21.08 10.32
CA ILE A 344 6.96 21.95 10.81
C ILE A 344 6.76 23.36 10.28
N GLN A 345 6.80 24.36 11.17
CA GLN A 345 6.56 25.75 10.78
C GLN A 345 7.81 26.42 10.22
N ASN A 346 8.94 26.20 10.90
CA ASN A 346 10.28 26.64 10.49
C ASN A 346 11.29 25.67 11.10
N GLY A 347 12.44 25.49 10.44
CA GLY A 347 13.61 24.82 11.02
C GLY A 347 13.85 23.39 10.51
N ASN A 348 14.53 22.62 11.35
CA ASN A 348 14.98 21.26 11.06
C ASN A 348 14.63 20.35 12.25
N SER A 349 14.27 19.11 11.96
CA SER A 349 13.85 18.09 12.90
C SER A 349 14.07 16.72 12.24
N GLY A 350 13.63 15.66 12.90
CA GLY A 350 13.75 14.31 12.37
C GLY A 350 13.07 13.29 13.25
N VAL A 351 12.76 12.15 12.64
CA VAL A 351 12.24 10.96 13.30
C VAL A 351 13.37 9.94 13.41
N GLN A 352 13.85 9.73 14.63
CA GLN A 352 14.91 8.78 14.95
C GLN A 352 14.35 7.38 15.11
N TYR A 353 15.00 6.38 14.51
CA TYR A 353 14.59 4.99 14.68
C TYR A 353 15.80 4.06 14.68
N ARG A 354 15.66 2.88 15.30
CA ARG A 354 16.78 1.97 15.61
C ARG A 354 18.00 2.72 16.16
N SER A 355 17.74 3.77 16.94
CA SER A 355 18.76 4.69 17.42
C SER A 355 19.17 4.36 18.85
N LYS A 356 20.24 4.99 19.33
CA LYS A 356 20.75 4.85 20.68
C LYS A 356 20.70 6.19 21.40
N GLU A 357 20.28 6.17 22.66
CA GLU A 357 20.45 7.31 23.56
C GLU A 357 21.85 7.27 24.15
N VAL A 358 22.67 8.27 23.80
CA VAL A 358 24.09 8.36 24.16
C VAL A 358 24.34 9.29 25.36
N ASP A 359 23.36 10.15 25.64
CA ASP A 359 23.26 10.98 26.84
C ASP A 359 21.78 11.38 27.00
N LYS A 360 21.39 11.96 28.13
CA LYS A 360 20.00 12.34 28.42
C LYS A 360 19.43 13.20 27.28
N TRP A 361 18.46 12.64 26.56
CA TRP A 361 17.82 13.27 25.39
C TRP A 361 18.82 13.62 24.28
N ARG A 362 19.86 12.81 24.09
CA ARG A 362 20.83 12.90 22.99
C ARG A 362 20.86 11.56 22.27
N ILE A 363 20.58 11.58 20.97
CA ILE A 363 20.38 10.38 20.17
C ILE A 363 21.46 10.28 19.10
N SER A 364 21.89 9.05 18.80
CA SER A 364 22.73 8.69 17.66
C SER A 364 22.06 7.56 16.88
N GLY A 365 21.97 7.66 15.56
CA GLY A 365 21.34 6.63 14.73
C GLY A 365 20.59 7.19 13.52
N TYR A 366 19.76 6.35 12.89
CA TYR A 366 19.02 6.72 11.70
C TYR A 366 17.97 7.79 11.97
N GLN A 367 17.95 8.79 11.10
CA GLN A 367 17.00 9.90 11.09
C GLN A 367 16.28 9.97 9.75
N ALA A 368 14.95 9.88 9.76
CA ALA A 368 14.14 10.39 8.66
C ALA A 368 14.00 11.90 8.81
N GLU A 369 14.49 12.66 7.84
CA GLU A 369 14.59 14.12 7.96
C GLU A 369 13.22 14.82 7.96
N VAL A 370 13.01 15.78 8.85
CA VAL A 370 11.85 16.69 8.84
C VAL A 370 12.35 18.13 8.70
N CYS A 371 12.09 18.77 7.57
CA CYS A 371 12.44 20.17 7.34
C CYS A 371 11.43 20.83 6.40
N ASN A 372 11.53 22.15 6.24
CA ASN A 372 10.69 22.91 5.31
C ASN A 372 11.17 22.84 3.85
N ASP A 373 12.44 22.48 3.62
CA ASP A 373 13.08 22.61 2.32
C ASP A 373 12.84 21.39 1.42
N GLN A 374 12.33 21.64 0.21
CA GLN A 374 12.34 20.65 -0.88
C GLN A 374 13.62 20.82 -1.72
N PRO A 375 14.24 19.74 -2.23
CA PRO A 375 13.88 18.34 -2.03
C PRO A 375 14.64 17.71 -0.85
N GLN A 376 14.79 18.38 0.30
CA GLN A 376 15.54 17.78 1.42
C GLN A 376 14.62 16.92 2.29
N VAL A 377 13.40 17.35 2.60
CA VAL A 377 12.47 16.59 3.45
C VAL A 377 12.27 15.13 2.98
N GLY A 378 12.61 14.17 3.84
CA GLY A 378 12.50 12.73 3.56
C GLY A 378 13.78 12.01 3.21
N PHE A 379 14.93 12.70 3.22
CA PHE A 379 16.23 12.06 3.10
C PHE A 379 16.60 11.30 4.37
N LEU A 380 17.55 10.37 4.27
CA LEU A 380 18.02 9.57 5.40
C LEU A 380 19.38 10.07 5.89
N TYR A 381 19.45 10.46 7.16
CA TYR A 381 20.66 10.88 7.86
C TYR A 381 21.03 9.91 8.99
N HIS A 382 22.30 9.90 9.40
CA HIS A 382 22.77 9.21 10.59
C HIS A 382 23.28 10.25 11.60
N GLU A 383 22.41 10.61 12.54
CA GLU A 383 22.70 11.57 13.60
C GLU A 383 23.88 11.12 14.45
N ARG A 384 24.85 12.02 14.63
CA ARG A 384 26.12 11.80 15.36
C ARG A 384 26.93 10.58 14.90
N GLY A 385 26.71 10.12 13.67
CA GLY A 385 27.40 8.98 13.07
C GLY A 385 27.87 9.28 11.66
N ARG A 386 27.36 8.51 10.70
CA ARG A 386 27.86 8.45 9.30
C ARG A 386 27.38 9.60 8.39
N GLY A 387 26.69 10.60 8.93
CA GLY A 387 26.13 11.72 8.17
C GLY A 387 25.02 11.31 7.20
N GLY A 388 24.90 12.00 6.06
CA GLY A 388 23.90 11.67 5.03
C GLY A 388 24.10 10.27 4.47
N LEU A 389 23.05 9.44 4.50
CA LEU A 389 23.08 8.05 4.03
C LEU A 389 22.44 7.87 2.66
N ALA A 390 21.29 8.49 2.41
CA ALA A 390 20.61 8.44 1.12
C ALA A 390 19.85 9.75 0.87
N ARG A 391 19.97 10.30 -0.34
CA ARG A 391 19.24 11.50 -0.79
C ARG A 391 17.91 11.11 -1.43
N ILE A 392 17.01 12.09 -1.57
CA ILE A 392 15.72 11.89 -2.24
C ILE A 392 15.91 11.28 -3.64
N GLY A 393 15.15 10.23 -3.91
CA GLY A 393 15.16 9.46 -5.16
C GLY A 393 16.19 8.35 -5.22
N GLU A 394 17.17 8.29 -4.32
CA GLU A 394 18.24 7.31 -4.36
C GLU A 394 17.82 5.93 -3.81
N PHE A 395 18.29 4.88 -4.47
CA PHE A 395 18.48 3.57 -3.86
C PHE A 395 19.98 3.37 -3.55
N MET A 396 20.31 3.42 -2.27
CA MET A 396 21.66 3.31 -1.74
C MET A 396 21.98 1.89 -1.27
N VAL A 397 23.21 1.43 -1.51
CA VAL A 397 23.81 0.31 -0.79
C VAL A 397 25.02 0.84 -0.02
N ILE A 398 25.08 0.49 1.26
CA ILE A 398 26.28 0.66 2.08
C ILE A 398 26.87 -0.73 2.29
N ASP A 399 28.11 -0.96 1.85
CA ASP A 399 28.78 -2.23 2.03
C ASP A 399 29.26 -2.43 3.48
N LYS A 400 29.80 -3.62 3.78
CA LYS A 400 30.26 -3.97 5.14
C LYS A 400 31.40 -3.08 5.67
N ASP A 401 32.08 -2.35 4.79
CA ASP A 401 33.21 -1.47 5.11
C ASP A 401 32.78 0.02 5.16
N GLY A 402 31.48 0.30 5.00
CA GLY A 402 30.90 1.64 5.07
C GLY A 402 30.93 2.42 3.76
N LYS A 403 31.33 1.80 2.64
CA LYS A 403 31.34 2.45 1.33
C LYS A 403 29.91 2.60 0.82
N LYS A 404 29.58 3.82 0.37
CA LYS A 404 28.26 4.21 -0.12
C LYS A 404 28.23 4.17 -1.65
N ASP A 405 27.33 3.38 -2.23
CA ASP A 405 27.13 3.27 -3.66
C ASP A 405 25.64 3.44 -4.01
N VAL A 406 25.33 4.43 -4.86
CA VAL A 406 23.98 4.55 -5.45
C VAL A 406 23.86 3.50 -6.55
N VAL A 407 23.02 2.49 -6.31
CA VAL A 407 22.85 1.32 -7.19
C VAL A 407 21.56 1.36 -8.00
N GLY A 408 20.72 2.36 -7.76
CA GLY A 408 19.42 2.49 -8.40
C GLY A 408 18.71 3.78 -8.01
N LYS A 409 17.46 3.89 -8.47
CA LYS A 409 16.56 4.99 -8.14
C LYS A 409 15.21 4.45 -7.70
N VAL A 410 14.61 5.10 -6.70
CA VAL A 410 13.24 4.84 -6.26
C VAL A 410 12.23 5.85 -6.83
N ALA A 411 12.72 7.05 -7.15
CA ALA A 411 11.92 8.12 -7.73
C ALA A 411 12.81 9.16 -8.42
N ASP A 412 12.19 9.98 -9.26
CA ASP A 412 12.80 11.20 -9.78
C ASP A 412 12.42 12.40 -8.88
N PRO A 413 13.39 13.15 -8.31
CA PRO A 413 13.08 14.23 -7.38
C PRO A 413 12.20 15.35 -7.97
N ASP A 414 12.42 15.72 -9.22
CA ASP A 414 11.62 16.77 -9.87
C ASP A 414 10.19 16.30 -10.10
N ALA A 415 10.01 15.03 -10.49
CA ALA A 415 8.70 14.40 -10.58
C ALA A 415 8.00 14.33 -9.22
N LEU A 416 8.72 14.08 -8.12
CA LEU A 416 8.17 14.08 -6.77
C LEU A 416 7.66 15.47 -6.36
N ILE A 417 8.48 16.50 -6.58
CA ILE A 417 8.10 17.91 -6.30
C ILE A 417 6.82 18.25 -7.09
N LYS A 418 6.81 17.96 -8.39
CA LYS A 418 5.64 18.21 -9.26
C LYS A 418 4.40 17.44 -8.82
N ALA A 419 4.57 16.24 -8.26
CA ALA A 419 3.48 15.42 -7.73
C ALA A 419 3.01 15.85 -6.32
N GLY A 420 3.64 16.85 -5.70
CA GLY A 420 3.26 17.35 -4.38
C GLY A 420 3.54 16.34 -3.27
N TYR A 421 4.68 15.64 -3.33
CA TYR A 421 5.04 14.62 -2.33
C TYR A 421 5.16 15.16 -0.90
N TYR A 422 5.40 16.47 -0.73
CA TYR A 422 5.45 17.18 0.54
C TYR A 422 4.56 18.43 0.50
N ARG A 423 3.88 18.72 1.61
CA ARG A 423 3.03 19.90 1.83
C ARG A 423 3.69 20.80 2.88
N ASP A 424 4.24 21.94 2.46
CA ASP A 424 4.93 22.84 3.38
C ASP A 424 3.99 23.39 4.47
N LYS A 425 4.46 23.40 5.72
CA LYS A 425 3.75 23.84 6.94
C LYS A 425 2.43 23.14 7.26
N ASP A 426 2.06 22.14 6.47
CA ASP A 426 0.86 21.34 6.64
C ASP A 426 1.22 19.92 7.13
N TRP A 427 0.21 19.13 7.47
CA TRP A 427 0.39 17.75 7.89
C TRP A 427 0.89 16.89 6.74
N ASN A 428 1.96 16.15 6.99
CA ASN A 428 2.56 15.15 6.11
C ASN A 428 2.65 13.82 6.84
N GLU A 429 2.51 12.71 6.15
CA GLU A 429 2.64 11.37 6.75
C GLU A 429 3.92 10.69 6.26
N TYR A 430 4.77 10.29 7.21
CA TYR A 430 5.81 9.30 6.96
C TYR A 430 5.24 7.89 7.07
N THR A 431 5.66 7.03 6.15
CA THR A 431 5.75 5.59 6.40
C THR A 431 7.21 5.17 6.33
N ILE A 432 7.75 4.69 7.46
CA ILE A 432 9.13 4.20 7.56
C ILE A 432 9.07 2.69 7.72
N VAL A 433 9.75 1.96 6.85
CA VAL A 433 9.87 0.51 6.92
C VAL A 433 11.32 0.15 7.21
N ALA A 434 11.52 -0.70 8.21
CA ALA A 434 12.82 -1.25 8.54
C ALA A 434 12.68 -2.77 8.68
N GLN A 435 13.35 -3.55 7.83
CA GLN A 435 13.33 -5.01 7.84
C GLN A 435 14.74 -5.54 7.60
N GLY A 436 15.35 -6.17 8.60
CA GLY A 436 16.75 -6.59 8.52
C GLY A 436 17.64 -5.39 8.17
N ASN A 437 18.45 -5.51 7.11
CA ASN A 437 19.29 -4.44 6.57
C ASN A 437 18.62 -3.43 5.63
N HIS A 438 17.33 -3.60 5.35
CA HIS A 438 16.64 -2.85 4.33
C HIS A 438 15.71 -1.80 4.95
N LEU A 439 15.92 -0.54 4.57
CA LEU A 439 15.20 0.63 5.04
C LEU A 439 14.53 1.34 3.86
N VAL A 440 13.26 1.69 4.01
CA VAL A 440 12.50 2.43 2.97
C VAL A 440 11.69 3.52 3.63
N HIS A 441 11.75 4.74 3.10
CA HIS A 441 10.88 5.83 3.53
C HIS A 441 9.90 6.19 2.45
N TYR A 442 8.71 6.57 2.89
CA TYR A 442 7.69 7.16 2.04
C TYR A 442 7.14 8.40 2.71
N LEU A 443 6.97 9.46 1.94
CA LEU A 443 6.35 10.71 2.37
C LEU A 443 5.06 10.92 1.57
N ASN A 444 3.93 10.99 2.28
CA ASN A 444 2.59 11.03 1.69
C ASN A 444 2.32 9.92 0.65
N GLY A 445 2.97 8.77 0.84
CA GLY A 445 2.86 7.60 -0.04
C GLY A 445 3.86 7.55 -1.21
N TYR A 446 4.70 8.58 -1.39
CA TYR A 446 5.77 8.58 -2.40
C TYR A 446 7.09 8.07 -1.81
N PRO A 447 7.82 7.13 -2.43
CA PRO A 447 9.10 6.66 -1.93
C PRO A 447 10.10 7.80 -2.03
N THR A 448 10.74 8.11 -0.92
CA THR A 448 11.76 9.16 -0.87
C THR A 448 13.16 8.56 -0.94
N ILE A 449 13.41 7.47 -0.22
CA ILE A 449 14.70 6.77 -0.21
C ILE A 449 14.50 5.25 -0.09
N GLU A 450 15.49 4.50 -0.55
CA GLU A 450 15.69 3.11 -0.18
C GLU A 450 17.16 2.89 0.16
N LEU A 451 17.44 2.13 1.23
CA LEU A 451 18.78 1.83 1.69
C LEU A 451 18.89 0.34 2.05
N VAL A 452 19.94 -0.32 1.56
CA VAL A 452 20.43 -1.60 2.10
C VAL A 452 21.76 -1.33 2.81
N ASP A 453 21.77 -1.41 4.14
CA ASP A 453 22.91 -1.02 4.97
C ASP A 453 23.61 -2.24 5.59
N ASN A 454 24.72 -2.67 5.00
CA ASN A 454 25.51 -3.82 5.43
C ASN A 454 26.63 -3.46 6.41
N ASP A 455 26.92 -2.18 6.60
CA ASP A 455 27.89 -1.68 7.58
C ASP A 455 27.28 -1.82 8.98
N ARG A 456 27.86 -2.64 9.86
CA ARG A 456 27.26 -3.00 11.15
C ARG A 456 28.01 -2.38 12.31
N VAL A 457 27.28 -2.02 13.37
CA VAL A 457 27.89 -1.78 14.68
C VAL A 457 28.71 -3.00 15.09
N THR A 458 29.93 -2.77 15.58
CA THR A 458 30.85 -3.84 15.98
C THR A 458 30.80 -4.10 17.48
N ALA A 459 30.41 -3.08 18.27
CA ALA A 459 30.23 -3.16 19.71
C ALA A 459 28.87 -2.56 20.11
N PRO A 460 27.74 -3.26 19.87
CA PRO A 460 26.38 -2.70 20.06
C PRO A 460 26.09 -2.22 21.49
N VAL A 461 26.76 -2.79 22.49
CA VAL A 461 26.62 -2.40 23.90
C VAL A 461 27.39 -1.12 24.25
N ASP A 462 28.45 -0.77 23.52
CA ASP A 462 29.25 0.43 23.79
C ASP A 462 28.50 1.69 23.35
N SER A 463 28.17 2.58 24.28
CA SER A 463 27.54 3.87 24.00
C SER A 463 28.37 4.81 23.13
N LYS A 464 29.67 4.54 23.00
CA LYS A 464 30.60 5.31 22.17
C LYS A 464 30.74 4.74 20.76
N ASP A 465 30.26 3.53 20.49
CA ASP A 465 30.26 2.98 19.12
C ASP A 465 29.14 3.64 18.30
N VAL A 466 29.56 4.62 17.50
CA VAL A 466 28.72 5.34 16.53
C VAL A 466 28.97 4.88 15.09
N LYS A 467 29.73 3.78 14.89
CA LYS A 467 30.02 3.23 13.57
C LYS A 467 28.94 2.23 13.16
N GLY A 468 28.63 2.18 11.87
CA GLY A 468 27.70 1.21 11.32
C GLY A 468 26.24 1.34 11.75
N ALA A 469 25.47 0.32 11.42
CA ALA A 469 24.03 0.22 11.58
C ALA A 469 23.65 -0.60 12.81
N ALA A 470 22.80 -0.03 13.67
CA ALA A 470 22.05 -0.82 14.65
C ALA A 470 20.85 -1.52 13.97
N ARG A 471 20.51 -2.73 14.45
CA ARG A 471 19.32 -3.48 13.99
C ARG A 471 18.11 -3.31 14.90
N GLU A 472 18.34 -2.79 16.09
CA GLU A 472 17.30 -2.42 17.03
C GLU A 472 17.69 -1.14 17.77
N GLY A 473 16.71 -0.41 18.29
CA GLY A 473 16.98 0.77 19.09
C GLY A 473 15.73 1.60 19.36
N VAL A 474 15.91 2.76 19.99
CA VAL A 474 14.80 3.62 20.39
C VAL A 474 14.19 4.37 19.21
N LEU A 475 12.92 4.75 19.39
CA LEU A 475 12.25 5.79 18.61
C LEU A 475 12.37 7.11 19.36
N ALA A 476 12.73 8.19 18.67
CA ALA A 476 12.76 9.52 19.26
C ALA A 476 12.42 10.60 18.23
N LEU A 477 11.94 11.76 18.68
CA LEU A 477 11.58 12.89 17.83
C LEU A 477 12.49 14.08 18.17
N GLN A 478 13.04 14.73 17.15
CA GLN A 478 14.06 15.77 17.32
C GLN A 478 13.46 17.17 17.44
N ILE A 479 14.06 18.00 18.29
CA ILE A 479 14.13 19.46 18.12
C ILE A 479 15.58 19.79 17.82
N HIS A 480 15.84 20.39 16.66
CA HIS A 480 17.18 20.84 16.30
C HIS A 480 17.53 22.12 17.06
N ALA A 481 18.80 22.29 17.40
CA ALA A 481 19.27 23.56 17.96
C ALA A 481 19.40 24.63 16.87
N GLY A 482 18.84 25.80 17.09
CA GLY A 482 18.87 26.86 16.08
C GLY A 482 17.87 27.97 16.36
N PRO A 483 17.45 28.70 15.31
CA PRO A 483 16.38 29.69 15.41
C PRO A 483 15.10 29.10 16.02
N PRO A 484 14.21 29.94 16.58
CA PRO A 484 12.91 29.52 17.06
C PRO A 484 12.16 28.65 16.03
N MET A 485 11.69 27.49 16.48
CA MET A 485 11.02 26.53 15.64
C MET A 485 9.85 25.86 16.36
N VAL A 486 8.94 25.34 15.56
CA VAL A 486 7.81 24.52 16.02
C VAL A 486 7.72 23.32 15.11
N VAL A 487 7.76 22.13 15.71
CA VAL A 487 7.47 20.86 15.06
C VAL A 487 6.40 20.12 15.84
N GLU A 488 5.47 19.50 15.14
CA GLU A 488 4.36 18.77 15.76
C GLU A 488 4.24 17.39 15.13
N PHE A 489 3.98 16.39 15.97
CA PHE A 489 3.84 14.99 15.59
C PHE A 489 2.54 14.40 16.13
N LYS A 490 1.80 13.65 15.32
CA LYS A 490 0.59 12.94 15.74
C LYS A 490 0.37 11.64 14.98
N ASP A 491 -0.66 10.91 15.37
CA ASP A 491 -1.04 9.63 14.78
C ASP A 491 0.11 8.62 14.69
N ILE A 492 0.90 8.54 15.76
CA ILE A 492 2.11 7.72 15.83
C ILE A 492 1.74 6.28 16.12
N ARG A 493 1.97 5.39 15.15
CA ARG A 493 1.66 3.97 15.27
C ARG A 493 2.71 3.08 14.62
N ILE A 494 2.93 1.92 15.23
CA ILE A 494 3.94 0.95 14.83
C ILE A 494 3.27 -0.40 14.58
N ARG A 495 3.69 -1.08 13.53
CA ARG A 495 3.41 -2.50 13.30
C ARG A 495 4.73 -3.24 13.37
N ASN A 496 4.88 -4.13 14.33
CA ASN A 496 6.06 -5.00 14.40
C ASN A 496 6.00 -6.04 13.28
N LEU A 497 7.08 -6.20 12.54
CA LEU A 497 7.20 -7.18 11.49
C LEU A 497 7.79 -8.46 12.06
N LYS A 498 7.14 -9.59 11.79
CA LYS A 498 7.75 -10.90 12.06
C LYS A 498 8.88 -11.12 11.04
N PRO A 499 10.07 -11.55 11.46
CA PRO A 499 11.17 -11.79 10.55
C PRO A 499 10.82 -12.97 9.64
N LYS A 500 10.37 -12.66 8.43
CA LYS A 500 10.10 -13.65 7.36
C LYS A 500 11.34 -13.86 6.48
N TYR A 501 12.13 -12.80 6.30
CA TYR A 501 13.31 -12.78 5.47
C TYR A 501 14.54 -12.36 6.26
N ASP A 502 15.69 -12.89 5.89
CA ASP A 502 17.00 -12.45 6.35
C ASP A 502 17.41 -11.15 5.61
N ASP A 503 18.64 -10.69 5.82
CA ASP A 503 19.22 -9.53 5.15
C ASP A 503 19.04 -9.58 3.63
N THR A 504 18.66 -8.43 3.07
CA THR A 504 18.50 -8.21 1.64
C THR A 504 19.86 -8.14 0.96
N ALA A 505 20.03 -8.92 -0.11
CA ALA A 505 21.15 -8.84 -1.04
C ALA A 505 20.74 -8.10 -2.31
N VAL A 506 21.62 -7.22 -2.81
CA VAL A 506 21.44 -6.51 -4.09
C VAL A 506 22.39 -7.14 -5.11
N LEU A 507 21.84 -7.69 -6.20
CA LEU A 507 22.64 -8.47 -7.16
C LEU A 507 23.37 -7.59 -8.19
N PHE A 508 22.76 -6.46 -8.56
CA PHE A 508 23.33 -5.54 -9.54
C PHE A 508 23.87 -4.30 -8.83
N ASN A 509 25.15 -4.00 -9.07
CA ASN A 509 25.85 -2.87 -8.43
C ASN A 509 25.53 -1.51 -9.09
N GLY A 510 24.71 -1.49 -10.14
CA GLY A 510 24.32 -0.28 -10.85
C GLY A 510 25.40 0.29 -11.78
N LYS A 511 26.56 -0.36 -11.95
CA LYS A 511 27.73 0.20 -12.64
C LYS A 511 28.27 -0.70 -13.75
N ASP A 512 28.37 -2.00 -13.47
CA ASP A 512 28.99 -2.97 -14.36
C ASP A 512 28.37 -4.37 -14.20
N LEU A 513 28.80 -5.29 -15.05
CA LEU A 513 28.29 -6.66 -15.10
C LEU A 513 29.28 -7.67 -14.48
N ASP A 514 30.18 -7.24 -13.60
CA ASP A 514 31.26 -8.10 -13.12
C ASP A 514 30.75 -9.26 -12.24
N ASN A 515 29.62 -9.06 -11.58
CA ASN A 515 28.90 -10.07 -10.79
C ASN A 515 28.01 -11.00 -11.62
N TRP A 516 28.11 -10.92 -12.95
CA TRP A 516 27.27 -11.66 -13.89
C TRP A 516 28.09 -12.47 -14.88
N GLU A 517 27.51 -13.58 -15.33
CA GLU A 517 28.05 -14.50 -16.31
C GLU A 517 27.10 -14.63 -17.50
N PHE A 518 27.63 -15.02 -18.66
CA PHE A 518 26.87 -15.15 -19.90
C PHE A 518 26.75 -16.61 -20.31
N LYS A 519 25.57 -17.00 -20.80
CA LYS A 519 25.34 -18.32 -21.40
C LYS A 519 25.89 -18.36 -22.82
N GLY A 520 27.21 -18.32 -22.94
CA GLY A 520 27.94 -18.28 -24.22
C GLY A 520 29.11 -17.32 -24.20
N SER A 521 29.72 -17.08 -25.37
CA SER A 521 30.88 -16.21 -25.49
C SER A 521 30.52 -14.73 -25.34
N LYS A 522 31.08 -14.05 -24.32
CA LYS A 522 30.78 -12.65 -23.94
C LYS A 522 30.83 -11.64 -25.10
N ASN A 523 31.66 -11.87 -26.13
CA ASN A 523 31.74 -11.01 -27.31
C ASN A 523 30.44 -10.91 -28.13
N LYS A 524 29.50 -11.84 -27.97
CA LYS A 524 28.16 -11.79 -28.59
C LYS A 524 27.14 -11.02 -27.75
N SER A 525 27.47 -10.61 -26.53
CA SER A 525 26.55 -9.93 -25.64
C SER A 525 26.17 -8.55 -26.17
N LYS A 526 24.88 -8.21 -26.06
CA LYS A 526 24.33 -6.86 -26.25
C LYS A 526 23.87 -6.22 -24.93
N TRP A 527 24.29 -6.79 -23.80
CA TRP A 527 24.03 -6.22 -22.49
C TRP A 527 24.92 -5.01 -22.24
N ALA A 528 24.30 -3.92 -21.79
CA ALA A 528 24.94 -2.67 -21.43
C ALA A 528 24.40 -2.17 -20.08
N VAL A 529 25.12 -1.23 -19.49
CA VAL A 529 24.67 -0.49 -18.30
C VAL A 529 24.43 0.96 -18.68
N GLY A 530 23.29 1.53 -18.27
CA GLY A 530 22.94 2.92 -18.55
C GLY A 530 21.53 3.28 -18.10
N THR A 531 20.93 4.23 -18.80
CA THR A 531 19.51 4.60 -18.66
C THR A 531 18.74 4.12 -19.89
N ALA A 532 17.81 3.20 -19.68
CA ALA A 532 16.96 2.63 -20.70
C ALA A 532 15.96 3.67 -21.19
N ALA A 533 15.80 3.74 -22.51
CA ALA A 533 14.74 4.49 -23.14
C ALA A 533 14.22 3.73 -24.37
N ILE A 534 12.95 3.94 -24.69
CA ILE A 534 12.41 3.54 -25.99
C ILE A 534 13.12 4.33 -27.08
N SER A 535 13.56 3.65 -28.15
CA SER A 535 14.13 4.32 -29.31
C SER A 535 13.10 5.24 -29.97
N SER A 536 13.50 6.47 -30.29
CA SER A 536 12.68 7.40 -31.10
C SER A 536 12.40 6.86 -32.50
N GLU A 537 13.33 6.08 -33.05
CA GLU A 537 13.27 5.57 -34.42
C GLU A 537 12.43 4.29 -34.53
N ASN A 538 12.41 3.47 -33.47
CA ASN A 538 11.68 2.22 -33.48
C ASN A 538 11.15 1.86 -32.08
N PRO A 539 9.82 1.92 -31.85
CA PRO A 539 9.24 1.64 -30.54
C PRO A 539 9.39 0.18 -30.07
N LYS A 540 9.93 -0.71 -30.92
CA LYS A 540 10.28 -2.10 -30.57
C LYS A 540 11.68 -2.24 -29.97
N LEU A 541 12.50 -1.19 -30.00
CA LEU A 541 13.89 -1.23 -29.53
C LEU A 541 14.09 -0.38 -28.29
N LEU A 542 15.08 -0.77 -27.49
CA LEU A 542 15.64 0.06 -26.44
C LEU A 542 16.95 0.69 -26.89
N VAL A 543 17.27 1.84 -26.30
CA VAL A 543 18.60 2.45 -26.32
C VAL A 543 19.11 2.59 -24.90
N ALA A 544 20.44 2.49 -24.73
CA ALA A 544 21.12 2.75 -23.48
C ALA A 544 21.73 4.16 -23.55
N LYS A 545 21.16 5.12 -22.81
CA LYS A 545 21.76 6.44 -22.63
C LYS A 545 22.87 6.35 -21.58
N ALA A 546 23.89 7.20 -21.74
CA ALA A 546 24.97 7.31 -20.76
C ALA A 546 24.44 7.76 -19.39
N GLY A 547 25.07 7.24 -18.33
CA GLY A 547 24.60 7.41 -16.95
C GLY A 547 23.37 6.56 -16.65
N GLY A 548 23.19 6.17 -15.39
CA GLY A 548 22.09 5.31 -14.94
C GLY A 548 22.58 4.03 -14.29
N ASN A 549 21.62 3.23 -13.82
CA ASN A 549 21.85 2.05 -13.02
C ASN A 549 20.93 0.91 -13.47
N GLU A 550 20.84 0.70 -14.77
CA GLU A 550 19.91 -0.26 -15.38
C GLU A 550 20.69 -1.22 -16.27
N MET A 551 20.38 -2.52 -16.18
CA MET A 551 20.91 -3.56 -17.06
C MET A 551 20.06 -3.61 -18.31
N ILE A 552 20.63 -3.35 -19.48
CA ILE A 552 19.87 -3.16 -20.72
C ILE A 552 20.39 -4.14 -21.77
N ASN A 553 19.52 -5.02 -22.24
CA ASN A 553 19.78 -5.83 -23.40
C ASN A 553 19.31 -5.09 -24.66
N LEU A 554 20.24 -4.81 -25.57
CA LEU A 554 19.98 -4.07 -26.83
C LEU A 554 19.77 -5.00 -28.03
N ALA A 555 19.39 -6.26 -27.79
CA ALA A 555 19.13 -7.25 -28.84
C ALA A 555 17.99 -6.78 -29.75
N GLY A 556 18.26 -6.58 -31.04
CA GLY A 556 17.21 -6.22 -32.00
C GLY A 556 16.43 -7.42 -32.54
N ASP A 557 17.09 -8.58 -32.57
CA ASP A 557 16.57 -9.82 -33.14
C ASP A 557 16.77 -11.00 -32.19
N HIS A 558 15.98 -12.06 -32.37
CA HIS A 558 16.17 -13.33 -31.68
C HIS A 558 17.56 -13.92 -31.98
N GLY A 559 18.24 -14.44 -30.96
CA GLY A 559 19.60 -14.98 -31.04
C GLY A 559 20.71 -13.94 -31.16
N SER A 560 20.40 -12.63 -31.22
CA SER A 560 21.40 -11.56 -31.43
C SER A 560 22.16 -11.15 -30.16
N SER A 561 21.82 -11.72 -29.01
CA SER A 561 22.46 -11.51 -27.70
C SER A 561 22.42 -12.81 -26.87
N LEU A 562 22.82 -12.74 -25.60
CA LEU A 562 22.98 -13.90 -24.72
C LEU A 562 22.12 -13.78 -23.46
N ASP A 563 21.76 -14.92 -22.89
CA ASP A 563 21.24 -14.96 -21.53
C ASP A 563 22.34 -14.60 -20.53
N ILE A 564 21.96 -13.89 -19.48
CA ILE A 564 22.87 -13.42 -18.43
C ILE A 564 22.39 -13.92 -17.07
N TYR A 565 23.30 -14.39 -16.21
CA TYR A 565 22.95 -14.92 -14.89
C TYR A 565 23.91 -14.48 -13.80
N SER A 566 23.42 -14.38 -12.57
CA SER A 566 24.21 -13.93 -11.44
C SER A 566 25.24 -14.99 -11.04
N ARG A 567 26.42 -14.56 -10.57
CA ARG A 567 27.38 -15.47 -9.91
C ARG A 567 26.85 -15.98 -8.57
N ALA A 568 26.14 -15.11 -7.85
CA ALA A 568 25.48 -15.46 -6.61
C ALA A 568 24.39 -16.51 -6.84
N LYS A 569 24.26 -17.47 -5.92
CA LYS A 569 23.23 -18.51 -5.92
C LYS A 569 22.37 -18.39 -4.66
N PHE A 570 21.10 -18.72 -4.78
CA PHE A 570 20.11 -18.65 -3.71
C PHE A 570 19.19 -19.86 -3.75
N GLY A 571 18.57 -20.16 -2.60
CA GLY A 571 17.52 -21.17 -2.46
C GLY A 571 16.19 -20.50 -2.17
N ASP A 572 15.54 -20.87 -1.06
CA ASP A 572 14.30 -20.26 -0.59
C ASP A 572 14.49 -18.75 -0.43
N CYS A 573 13.78 -17.96 -1.22
CA CYS A 573 13.95 -16.51 -1.24
C CYS A 573 12.70 -15.77 -1.70
N ARG A 574 12.70 -14.46 -1.44
CA ARG A 574 11.91 -13.48 -2.16
C ARG A 574 12.78 -12.72 -3.14
N ILE A 575 12.27 -12.52 -4.34
CA ILE A 575 12.89 -11.73 -5.41
C ILE A 575 12.02 -10.51 -5.67
N GLU A 576 12.62 -9.33 -5.66
CA GLU A 576 11.97 -8.09 -6.06
C GLU A 576 12.83 -7.43 -7.14
N LEU A 577 12.22 -7.09 -8.27
CA LEU A 577 12.91 -6.41 -9.36
C LEU A 577 11.95 -5.59 -10.20
N GLU A 578 12.50 -4.71 -11.03
CA GLU A 578 11.75 -3.99 -12.05
C GLU A 578 12.24 -4.35 -13.45
N VAL A 579 11.31 -4.42 -14.40
CA VAL A 579 11.59 -4.74 -15.80
C VAL A 579 10.86 -3.78 -16.74
N MET A 580 11.52 -3.35 -17.81
CA MET A 580 10.94 -2.58 -18.91
C MET A 580 11.06 -3.39 -20.20
N VAL A 581 9.94 -3.50 -20.92
CA VAL A 581 9.88 -4.09 -22.25
C VAL A 581 9.37 -3.07 -23.29
N PRO A 582 10.04 -2.91 -24.44
CA PRO A 582 9.49 -2.16 -25.57
C PRO A 582 8.43 -2.98 -26.31
N LYS A 583 7.80 -2.37 -27.32
CA LYS A 583 6.65 -2.96 -28.01
C LYS A 583 7.01 -4.30 -28.66
N GLY A 584 6.26 -5.34 -28.33
CA GLY A 584 6.40 -6.69 -28.89
C GLY A 584 7.65 -7.47 -28.45
N SER A 585 8.40 -6.99 -27.45
CA SER A 585 9.60 -7.69 -26.97
C SER A 585 9.28 -8.85 -26.03
N ASN A 586 10.25 -9.77 -25.91
CA ASN A 586 10.20 -11.01 -25.15
C ASN A 586 11.52 -11.21 -24.37
N SER A 587 11.41 -11.67 -23.12
CA SER A 587 12.48 -12.05 -22.21
C SER A 587 11.91 -13.01 -21.15
N GLY A 588 12.66 -13.32 -20.10
CA GLY A 588 12.21 -14.19 -19.03
C GLY A 588 13.07 -14.02 -17.79
N ILE A 589 12.43 -14.15 -16.62
CA ILE A 589 13.08 -14.15 -15.31
C ILE A 589 13.15 -15.59 -14.84
N TYR A 590 14.35 -16.16 -14.80
CA TYR A 590 14.57 -17.55 -14.39
C TYR A 590 15.01 -17.57 -12.93
N VAL A 591 14.09 -17.96 -12.06
CA VAL A 591 14.35 -18.18 -10.63
C VAL A 591 15.23 -19.41 -10.48
N MET A 592 16.31 -19.29 -9.70
CA MET A 592 17.37 -20.30 -9.58
C MET A 592 18.00 -20.72 -10.92
N GLY A 593 17.81 -19.93 -11.98
CA GLY A 593 18.31 -20.20 -13.32
C GLY A 593 17.52 -21.28 -14.05
N GLU A 594 16.43 -21.80 -13.46
CA GLU A 594 15.76 -23.01 -13.93
C GLU A 594 14.23 -22.89 -13.99
N TYR A 595 13.61 -21.89 -13.34
CA TYR A 595 12.15 -21.71 -13.35
C TYR A 595 11.76 -20.35 -13.92
N GLU A 596 11.25 -20.35 -15.14
CA GLU A 596 10.92 -19.14 -15.89
C GLU A 596 9.56 -18.53 -15.50
N ILE A 597 9.62 -17.27 -15.07
CA ILE A 597 8.49 -16.34 -15.07
C ILE A 597 8.64 -15.47 -16.30
N GLN A 598 7.63 -15.52 -17.15
CA GLN A 598 7.60 -14.95 -18.48
C GLN A 598 7.57 -13.42 -18.46
N VAL A 599 8.32 -12.79 -19.36
CA VAL A 599 8.35 -11.34 -19.61
C VAL A 599 8.06 -11.08 -21.08
N LEU A 600 6.86 -10.60 -21.39
CA LEU A 600 6.41 -10.30 -22.76
C LEU A 600 5.67 -8.97 -22.80
N ASP A 601 5.73 -8.23 -23.91
CA ASP A 601 4.73 -7.18 -24.16
C ASP A 601 3.32 -7.79 -24.33
N SER A 602 2.61 -7.91 -23.21
CA SER A 602 1.23 -8.37 -23.14
C SER A 602 0.25 -7.22 -22.91
N TRP A 603 0.65 -5.96 -23.06
CA TRP A 603 -0.24 -4.82 -22.80
C TRP A 603 -1.50 -4.87 -23.68
N GLY A 604 -2.68 -4.68 -23.06
CA GLY A 604 -3.96 -4.67 -23.76
C GLY A 604 -4.50 -6.05 -24.17
N ARG A 605 -3.78 -7.14 -23.85
CA ARG A 605 -4.26 -8.50 -24.11
C ARG A 605 -5.49 -8.82 -23.26
N VAL A 606 -6.53 -9.36 -23.91
CA VAL A 606 -7.82 -9.68 -23.29
C VAL A 606 -7.85 -11.10 -22.75
N LYS A 607 -7.33 -12.07 -23.50
CA LYS A 607 -7.22 -13.48 -23.11
C LYS A 607 -5.77 -13.82 -22.86
N MET A 608 -5.43 -14.21 -21.64
CA MET A 608 -4.07 -14.57 -21.25
C MET A 608 -3.72 -16.01 -21.67
N GLY A 609 -2.43 -16.27 -21.88
CA GLY A 609 -1.89 -17.56 -22.27
C GLY A 609 -0.49 -17.81 -21.72
N ASN A 610 0.06 -18.99 -22.03
CA ASN A 610 1.29 -19.51 -21.40
C ASN A 610 2.58 -18.74 -21.71
N GLY A 611 2.54 -17.82 -22.69
CA GLY A 611 3.65 -16.98 -23.08
C GLY A 611 3.50 -15.51 -22.68
N ASP A 612 2.46 -15.15 -21.93
CA ASP A 612 2.25 -13.75 -21.55
C ASP A 612 3.02 -13.34 -20.30
N MET A 613 3.22 -12.02 -20.14
CA MET A 613 3.80 -11.39 -18.96
C MET A 613 3.21 -11.97 -17.66
N GLY A 614 4.08 -12.56 -16.84
CA GLY A 614 3.72 -13.16 -15.56
C GLY A 614 3.20 -14.59 -15.63
N ALA A 615 3.18 -15.23 -16.81
CA ALA A 615 3.02 -16.68 -16.90
C ALA A 615 4.19 -17.40 -16.22
N VAL A 616 3.91 -18.56 -15.63
CA VAL A 616 4.97 -19.51 -15.25
C VAL A 616 5.12 -20.48 -16.41
N TYR A 617 6.22 -20.37 -17.13
CA TYR A 617 6.34 -20.97 -18.45
C TYR A 617 6.26 -22.51 -18.38
N GLY A 618 5.44 -23.09 -19.25
CA GLY A 618 5.17 -24.53 -19.24
C GLY A 618 4.32 -25.03 -18.06
N ALA A 619 3.88 -24.16 -17.14
CA ALA A 619 3.08 -24.53 -15.97
C ALA A 619 1.69 -23.88 -15.96
N SER A 620 1.62 -22.54 -15.95
CA SER A 620 0.33 -21.83 -15.77
C SER A 620 0.33 -20.45 -16.43
N PRO A 621 -0.72 -20.09 -17.21
CA PRO A 621 -0.92 -18.72 -17.69
C PRO A 621 -1.35 -17.82 -16.53
N PRO A 622 -1.06 -16.50 -16.56
CA PRO A 622 -1.57 -15.60 -15.55
C PRO A 622 -3.10 -15.49 -15.70
N PRO A 623 -3.86 -15.40 -14.59
CA PRO A 623 -5.33 -15.37 -14.65
C PRO A 623 -5.87 -14.05 -15.20
N VAL A 624 -5.05 -13.00 -15.18
CA VAL A 624 -5.42 -11.61 -15.47
C VAL A 624 -4.23 -10.88 -16.08
N ASN A 625 -4.51 -9.84 -16.86
CA ASN A 625 -3.47 -8.98 -17.41
C ASN A 625 -3.14 -7.85 -16.43
N ALA A 626 -1.99 -7.96 -15.74
CA ALA A 626 -1.48 -6.93 -14.83
C ALA A 626 -0.40 -6.04 -15.48
N SER A 627 -0.18 -6.16 -16.80
CA SER A 627 0.89 -5.44 -17.50
C SER A 627 0.59 -3.94 -17.57
N ARG A 628 1.64 -3.13 -17.49
CA ARG A 628 1.66 -1.73 -17.93
C ARG A 628 2.01 -1.60 -19.42
N LYS A 629 1.92 -0.38 -19.97
CA LYS A 629 2.24 -0.12 -21.38
C LYS A 629 3.70 -0.42 -21.71
N PRO A 630 4.04 -0.72 -22.98
CA PRO A 630 5.43 -0.82 -23.41
C PRO A 630 6.22 0.44 -23.08
N GLY A 631 7.44 0.27 -22.59
CA GLY A 631 8.30 1.36 -22.13
C GLY A 631 8.03 1.85 -20.71
N GLU A 632 6.98 1.37 -20.05
CA GLU A 632 6.78 1.60 -18.61
C GLU A 632 7.46 0.50 -17.80
N TRP A 633 8.05 0.88 -16.67
CA TRP A 633 8.61 -0.06 -15.71
C TRP A 633 7.51 -0.88 -15.05
N GLN A 634 7.67 -2.19 -15.09
CA GLN A 634 6.86 -3.20 -14.41
C GLN A 634 7.58 -3.62 -13.13
N LYS A 635 6.85 -3.96 -12.06
CA LYS A 635 7.44 -4.47 -10.81
C LYS A 635 7.03 -5.92 -10.57
N TYR A 636 8.01 -6.80 -10.39
CA TYR A 636 7.80 -8.17 -9.95
C TYR A 636 8.12 -8.34 -8.45
N VAL A 637 7.32 -9.16 -7.79
CA VAL A 637 7.58 -9.70 -6.47
C VAL A 637 7.32 -11.20 -6.51
N ILE A 638 8.33 -12.00 -6.21
CA ILE A 638 8.29 -13.46 -6.35
C ILE A 638 8.74 -14.07 -5.02
N ASP A 639 7.85 -14.77 -4.32
CA ASP A 639 8.21 -15.58 -3.15
C ASP A 639 8.34 -17.04 -3.61
N PHE A 640 9.49 -17.67 -3.38
CA PHE A 640 9.85 -18.96 -3.94
C PHE A 640 10.51 -19.89 -2.91
N LEU A 641 10.15 -21.17 -2.93
CA LEU A 641 10.81 -22.25 -2.19
C LEU A 641 11.56 -23.15 -3.16
N ALA A 642 12.84 -23.39 -2.87
CA ALA A 642 13.72 -24.25 -3.65
C ALA A 642 13.34 -25.73 -3.50
N PRO A 643 13.60 -26.54 -4.53
CA PRO A 643 13.44 -27.98 -4.41
C PRO A 643 14.38 -28.53 -3.33
N LYS A 644 13.94 -29.56 -2.61
CA LYS A 644 14.73 -30.19 -1.54
C LYS A 644 15.23 -31.55 -1.99
N PHE A 645 16.42 -31.90 -1.55
CA PHE A 645 17.10 -33.16 -1.85
C PHE A 645 17.56 -33.81 -0.55
N ASP A 646 17.54 -35.14 -0.49
CA ASP A 646 18.16 -35.88 0.60
C ASP A 646 19.68 -35.95 0.46
N ALA A 647 20.35 -36.58 1.44
CA ALA A 647 21.80 -36.73 1.45
C ALA A 647 22.37 -37.52 0.26
N SER A 648 21.55 -38.32 -0.43
CA SER A 648 21.95 -39.06 -1.63
C SER A 648 21.81 -38.24 -2.93
N GLY A 649 21.27 -37.03 -2.83
CA GLY A 649 20.96 -36.18 -3.98
C GLY A 649 19.64 -36.53 -4.67
N LYS A 650 18.79 -37.36 -4.05
CA LYS A 650 17.44 -37.65 -4.57
C LYS A 650 16.49 -36.52 -4.17
N LYS A 651 15.70 -36.03 -5.13
CA LYS A 651 14.69 -35.00 -4.87
C LYS A 651 13.60 -35.55 -3.94
N ILE A 652 13.32 -34.83 -2.86
CA ILE A 652 12.30 -35.15 -1.86
C ILE A 652 11.17 -34.12 -1.80
N LYS A 653 11.37 -32.91 -2.33
CA LYS A 653 10.32 -31.90 -2.46
C LYS A 653 10.54 -31.08 -3.73
N ASN A 654 9.46 -30.80 -4.45
CA ASN A 654 9.45 -29.90 -5.60
C ASN A 654 9.67 -28.45 -5.20
N ALA A 655 10.08 -27.64 -6.17
CA ALA A 655 10.09 -26.20 -6.02
C ALA A 655 8.67 -25.65 -5.99
N GLU A 656 8.47 -24.50 -5.34
CA GLU A 656 7.16 -23.90 -5.19
C GLU A 656 7.22 -22.38 -5.35
N LEU A 657 6.44 -21.84 -6.27
CA LEU A 657 6.19 -20.41 -6.39
C LEU A 657 5.04 -20.04 -5.45
N ILE A 658 5.39 -19.74 -4.20
CA ILE A 658 4.44 -19.34 -3.15
C ILE A 658 3.64 -18.12 -3.58
N LYS A 659 4.30 -17.17 -4.24
CA LYS A 659 3.65 -16.00 -4.79
C LYS A 659 4.38 -15.48 -6.03
N VAL A 660 3.64 -15.15 -7.07
CA VAL A 660 4.12 -14.31 -8.19
C VAL A 660 3.18 -13.14 -8.32
N GLU A 661 3.70 -11.93 -8.13
CA GLU A 661 2.94 -10.69 -8.18
C GLU A 661 3.57 -9.75 -9.21
N LEU A 662 2.71 -9.13 -10.03
CA LEU A 662 3.07 -8.14 -11.03
C LEU A 662 2.29 -6.84 -10.75
N ASN A 663 3.01 -5.73 -10.58
CA ASN A 663 2.43 -4.40 -10.36
C ASN A 663 1.42 -4.31 -9.20
N GLY A 664 1.59 -5.15 -8.16
CA GLY A 664 0.67 -5.20 -7.02
C GLY A 664 -0.46 -6.22 -7.17
N GLN A 665 -0.57 -6.91 -8.31
CA GLN A 665 -1.56 -7.96 -8.54
C GLN A 665 -0.92 -9.34 -8.42
N VAL A 666 -1.43 -10.14 -7.49
CA VAL A 666 -1.01 -11.54 -7.35
C VAL A 666 -1.57 -12.33 -8.53
N LEU A 667 -0.68 -12.98 -9.27
CA LEU A 667 -0.98 -13.78 -10.45
C LEU A 667 -1.00 -15.28 -10.14
N HIS A 668 -0.09 -15.73 -9.29
CA HIS A 668 0.03 -17.13 -8.88
C HIS A 668 0.27 -17.22 -7.38
N GLU A 669 -0.33 -18.22 -6.74
CA GLU A 669 -0.13 -18.55 -5.33
C GLU A 669 0.05 -20.06 -5.17
N ASN A 670 1.02 -20.47 -4.36
CA ASN A 670 1.33 -21.86 -4.02
C ASN A 670 1.40 -22.79 -5.25
N LEU A 671 2.05 -22.32 -6.33
CA LEU A 671 2.19 -23.10 -7.55
C LEU A 671 3.39 -24.04 -7.43
N GLU A 672 3.13 -25.33 -7.33
CA GLU A 672 4.16 -26.37 -7.32
C GLU A 672 4.74 -26.60 -8.72
N MET A 673 6.07 -26.63 -8.82
CA MET A 673 6.81 -26.90 -10.04
C MET A 673 7.27 -28.36 -10.09
N LYS A 674 6.59 -29.18 -10.92
CA LYS A 674 6.92 -30.61 -11.06
C LYS A 674 8.34 -30.86 -11.57
N SER A 675 8.85 -29.95 -12.39
CA SER A 675 10.19 -29.95 -12.96
C SER A 675 10.63 -28.51 -13.27
N GLN A 676 11.92 -28.34 -13.57
CA GLN A 676 12.47 -27.13 -14.18
C GLN A 676 11.80 -26.77 -15.51
N THR A 677 11.84 -25.50 -15.87
CA THR A 677 11.38 -25.02 -17.18
C THR A 677 12.47 -25.22 -18.25
N PRO A 678 12.11 -25.33 -19.53
CA PRO A 678 13.09 -25.33 -20.62
C PRO A 678 13.94 -24.07 -20.62
N GLY A 679 15.12 -24.12 -21.23
CA GLY A 679 15.97 -22.92 -21.41
C GLY A 679 16.83 -22.53 -20.21
N GLY A 680 16.71 -23.23 -19.08
CA GLY A 680 17.50 -22.99 -17.87
C GLY A 680 19.02 -23.05 -18.05
N VAL A 681 19.76 -22.55 -17.06
CA VAL A 681 21.22 -22.40 -17.09
C VAL A 681 21.90 -23.77 -17.24
N SER A 682 21.52 -24.71 -16.39
CA SER A 682 22.10 -26.06 -16.33
C SER A 682 21.14 -27.14 -16.81
N GLY A 683 19.83 -26.84 -16.86
CA GLY A 683 18.78 -27.80 -17.18
C GLY A 683 18.58 -28.85 -16.09
N ARG A 684 19.08 -28.61 -14.86
CA ARG A 684 19.02 -29.53 -13.71
C ARG A 684 18.58 -28.79 -12.45
N GLU A 685 17.65 -29.38 -11.72
CA GLU A 685 17.22 -28.86 -10.42
C GLU A 685 18.34 -29.03 -9.36
N ALA A 686 18.47 -28.05 -8.48
CA ALA A 686 19.47 -28.02 -7.40
C ALA A 686 18.89 -27.29 -6.18
N PRO A 687 19.43 -27.46 -4.96
CA PRO A 687 18.93 -26.76 -3.77
C PRO A 687 19.24 -25.25 -3.78
N THR A 688 20.18 -24.80 -4.61
CA THR A 688 20.49 -23.38 -4.82
C THR A 688 20.91 -23.12 -6.27
N GLY A 689 20.59 -21.95 -6.82
CA GLY A 689 20.86 -21.59 -8.22
C GLY A 689 20.89 -20.06 -8.44
N PRO A 690 21.37 -19.60 -9.60
CA PRO A 690 21.52 -18.17 -9.89
C PRO A 690 20.20 -17.48 -10.24
N LEU A 691 20.16 -16.15 -10.39
CA LEU A 691 19.08 -15.46 -11.09
C LEU A 691 19.52 -15.32 -12.54
N MET A 692 18.69 -15.73 -13.50
CA MET A 692 18.98 -15.54 -14.93
C MET A 692 17.93 -14.65 -15.59
N PHE A 693 18.39 -13.79 -16.50
CA PHE A 693 17.55 -13.05 -17.43
C PHE A 693 17.80 -13.52 -18.85
N GLN A 694 16.71 -13.87 -19.55
CA GLN A 694 16.76 -14.29 -20.93
C GLN A 694 17.05 -13.08 -21.84
N GLY A 695 18.19 -13.09 -22.52
CA GLY A 695 18.65 -11.97 -23.34
C GLY A 695 18.69 -12.29 -24.83
N ASN A 696 18.54 -13.55 -25.22
CA ASN A 696 18.54 -13.93 -26.63
C ASN A 696 17.17 -13.78 -27.33
N HIS A 697 16.13 -13.25 -26.69
CA HIS A 697 14.78 -13.16 -27.30
C HIS A 697 14.36 -11.76 -27.75
N GLY A 698 14.89 -10.71 -27.15
CA GLY A 698 14.55 -9.34 -27.51
C GLY A 698 15.10 -8.29 -26.54
N PRO A 699 14.86 -7.01 -26.84
CA PRO A 699 15.36 -5.91 -26.03
C PRO A 699 14.58 -5.80 -24.72
N VAL A 700 15.28 -5.64 -23.60
CA VAL A 700 14.69 -5.59 -22.25
C VAL A 700 15.61 -4.83 -21.31
N ALA A 701 15.06 -4.17 -20.29
CA ALA A 701 15.87 -3.57 -19.24
C ALA A 701 15.42 -4.03 -17.84
N TYR A 702 16.37 -4.22 -16.93
CA TYR A 702 16.16 -4.64 -15.55
C TYR A 702 16.84 -3.68 -14.58
N ARG A 703 16.24 -3.45 -13.41
CA ARG A 703 16.84 -2.65 -12.33
C ARG A 703 16.28 -3.03 -10.96
N ASN A 704 16.88 -2.45 -9.91
CA ASN A 704 16.43 -2.61 -8.51
C ASN A 704 16.30 -4.09 -8.09
N ILE A 705 17.27 -4.93 -8.49
CA ILE A 705 17.24 -6.39 -8.35
C ILE A 705 17.69 -6.80 -6.94
N LYS A 706 16.73 -7.24 -6.12
CA LYS A 706 16.90 -7.58 -4.71
C LYS A 706 16.49 -9.03 -4.46
N ILE A 707 17.31 -9.73 -3.66
CA ILE A 707 17.02 -11.07 -3.14
C ILE A 707 16.97 -11.00 -1.62
N LYS A 708 15.92 -11.55 -1.03
CA LYS A 708 15.75 -11.67 0.43
C LYS A 708 15.61 -13.15 0.78
N PRO A 709 16.66 -13.81 1.31
CA PRO A 709 16.56 -15.19 1.75
C PRO A 709 15.43 -15.38 2.77
N LEU A 710 14.71 -16.48 2.74
CA LEU A 710 13.78 -16.80 3.83
C LEU A 710 14.57 -17.14 5.10
N VAL A 711 14.06 -16.71 6.26
CA VAL A 711 14.59 -17.18 7.55
C VAL A 711 14.38 -18.69 7.63
N LYS A 712 15.45 -19.43 7.99
CA LYS A 712 15.43 -20.90 8.12
C LYS A 712 14.80 -21.37 9.42
#